data_AF-A0A931X3I4-F1
#
_entry.id   AF-A0A931X3I4-F1
#
_cell.length_a   1.000
_cell.length_b   1.000
_cell.length_c   1.000
_cell.angle_alpha   90.00
_cell.angle_beta   90.00
_cell.angle_gamma   90.00
#
_symmetry.space_group_name_H-M   'P 1'
#
loop_
_entity.id
_entity.type
_entity.pdbx_description
1 polymer ?
#
loop_
_entity_poly.entity_id
_entity_poly.type
_entity_poly.pdbx_seq_one_letter_code
_entity_poly.pdbx_strand_id
1 'polypeptide(L)'
;MIKLELRDAIAPLTAMFALACATAPAPVTTLPPRDSRPAARAPHPNALRETTVVSARIVEPVVRVGLASDLPSAPFARVTGGYEVREGTRVHTIRRGFSVHAPVASSRVTFAIQVGAISDKVSAERLAERARKETGIRADLAFDTAIATYKVLVGEFPDEASSHPVRSDLIARGWPKEILATRRPSAQPFAKRLRLVDDEGDETSFNADSLLVVPLEGEGIEIAGKSYRGGARVVLNNRGTLNLVNELNLEDYVRGVVPNEMGPNIFDQVEALKAQAIAARTYVVSRRGEYAGEGYDICATPSCQVYGGLSTEHALSNRAVTETAGLVIAFDGKPIDALYTSTCGGETSDVGIMFPGRSEPYLKRARCVELEVVTLEGRQTSAVTDESGMRAAVMRAVSMKGSQVDAAWGATQIANAVSAAGALAGISPRSSRAPKSSRRRDVLEYLGEVWGLDEAGRVLLLDEDLRYLMPGIEDGRAARVAAVAVKFEAASLLGLDLRDLDAAMTRDELFSLLYAWLRNAGVFTELNGSLVRGEGRLVVVRNKDRDVTAIFAPGTPLFRRLNDRVREERELVAQPGDRATLIRMGDVVAGVVLQENFDGAAFDQRSSFSSWVRTFREDELVASISRRNPISELHAIRILGRDPSQRVTSLEIEAEEGRTFTLEGLPIRWSLGIPDNLFVLDTSKGRDGVVRYTFLGKGWGHGVGFCQNGSQGMALRGAKAEEILKRYYTDVAIVPLSSLAGR
;
A
#
# COMPACT_ATOMS: atom_id res chain seq x y z
N MET A 1 -3.88 35.87 -6.68
CA MET A 1 -4.22 35.91 -8.12
C MET A 1 -5.28 34.83 -8.34
N ILE A 2 -6.57 35.06 -8.65
CA ILE A 2 -7.34 36.21 -9.12
C ILE A 2 -8.71 36.12 -8.43
N LYS A 3 -9.17 37.23 -7.83
CA LYS A 3 -10.59 37.52 -7.54
C LYS A 3 -11.14 38.29 -8.74
N LEU A 4 -12.38 38.06 -9.15
CA LEU A 4 -13.16 39.09 -9.85
C LEU A 4 -14.67 38.89 -9.69
N GLU A 5 -15.30 39.98 -9.27
CA GLU A 5 -16.73 40.25 -9.09
C GLU A 5 -17.44 40.54 -10.41
N LEU A 6 -18.79 40.50 -10.42
CA LEU A 6 -19.71 41.46 -11.09
C LEU A 6 -21.15 41.07 -10.68
N ARG A 7 -21.80 41.78 -9.74
CA ARG A 7 -22.60 43.03 -9.87
C ARG A 7 -23.86 42.95 -10.75
N ASP A 8 -24.99 42.85 -10.06
CA ASP A 8 -26.25 43.61 -10.15
C ASP A 8 -26.69 44.27 -11.47
N ALA A 9 -27.94 44.01 -11.84
CA ALA A 9 -28.84 45.01 -12.42
C ALA A 9 -30.22 44.91 -11.75
N ILE A 10 -30.66 46.05 -11.20
CA ILE A 10 -31.81 46.30 -10.35
C ILE A 10 -33.00 46.76 -11.21
N ALA A 11 -34.14 46.04 -11.08
CA ALA A 11 -35.52 46.51 -10.86
C ALA A 11 -36.13 47.59 -11.84
N PRO A 12 -37.38 48.11 -11.67
CA PRO A 12 -38.37 47.81 -10.64
C PRO A 12 -39.88 47.82 -11.05
N LEU A 13 -40.72 47.54 -10.04
CA LEU A 13 -41.84 48.37 -9.56
C LEU A 13 -43.28 47.81 -9.72
N THR A 14 -43.90 47.63 -8.53
CA THR A 14 -45.28 47.99 -8.11
C THR A 14 -46.49 47.27 -8.74
N ALA A 15 -47.62 47.01 -8.06
CA ALA A 15 -48.04 47.01 -6.65
C ALA A 15 -49.51 46.53 -6.62
N MET A 16 -49.90 45.92 -5.49
CA MET A 16 -51.24 45.87 -4.86
C MET A 16 -52.50 45.66 -5.72
N PHE A 17 -53.31 44.66 -5.37
CA PHE A 17 -54.57 44.86 -4.63
C PHE A 17 -55.15 43.52 -4.14
N ALA A 18 -55.78 43.57 -2.96
CA ALA A 18 -56.50 42.47 -2.33
C ALA A 18 -58.00 42.48 -2.71
N LEU A 19 -58.66 41.30 -2.73
CA LEU A 19 -59.88 40.94 -1.97
C LEU A 19 -60.71 39.82 -2.64
N ALA A 20 -61.06 38.83 -1.80
CA ALA A 20 -62.38 38.24 -1.56
C ALA A 20 -63.26 37.57 -2.65
N CYS A 21 -63.60 36.31 -2.33
CA CYS A 21 -64.93 35.65 -2.33
C CYS A 21 -65.70 35.33 -3.64
N ALA A 22 -65.85 34.00 -3.84
CA ALA A 22 -67.07 33.23 -4.10
C ALA A 22 -67.99 33.59 -5.29
N THR A 23 -68.22 32.63 -6.21
CA THR A 23 -69.45 31.79 -6.30
C THR A 23 -69.60 31.10 -7.67
N ALA A 24 -70.26 29.93 -7.61
CA ALA A 24 -71.06 29.23 -8.63
C ALA A 24 -70.38 28.27 -9.66
N PRO A 25 -70.94 27.05 -9.84
CA PRO A 25 -70.39 26.00 -10.72
C PRO A 25 -71.03 26.00 -12.12
N ALA A 26 -70.36 25.37 -13.09
CA ALA A 26 -70.86 25.11 -14.44
C ALA A 26 -70.57 23.65 -14.85
N PRO A 27 -71.32 23.07 -15.82
CA PRO A 27 -72.00 21.79 -15.64
C PRO A 27 -71.23 20.55 -16.12
N VAL A 28 -71.62 19.42 -15.51
CA VAL A 28 -71.27 18.05 -15.92
C VAL A 28 -71.80 17.78 -17.33
N THR A 29 -70.89 17.51 -18.26
CA THR A 29 -71.22 16.97 -19.58
C THR A 29 -70.78 15.52 -19.62
N THR A 30 -71.75 14.62 -19.72
CA THR A 30 -71.56 13.17 -19.82
C THR A 30 -71.04 12.80 -21.21
N LEU A 31 -69.84 12.22 -21.27
CA LEU A 31 -69.32 11.54 -22.46
C LEU A 31 -69.65 10.04 -22.39
N PRO A 32 -70.04 9.39 -23.50
CA PRO A 32 -70.39 7.97 -23.53
C PRO A 32 -69.13 7.08 -23.39
N PRO A 33 -69.29 5.82 -22.98
CA PRO A 33 -68.15 4.95 -22.69
C PRO A 33 -67.43 4.58 -23.98
N ARG A 34 -66.17 5.01 -24.13
CA ARG A 34 -65.26 4.40 -25.10
C ARG A 34 -64.66 3.16 -24.47
N ASP A 35 -65.35 2.05 -24.69
CA ASP A 35 -64.76 0.72 -24.58
C ASP A 35 -63.84 0.54 -25.80
N SER A 36 -62.56 0.83 -25.61
CA SER A 36 -61.51 0.43 -26.54
C SER A 36 -60.27 0.09 -25.73
N ARG A 37 -60.18 -1.16 -25.25
CA ARG A 37 -58.87 -1.76 -24.97
C ARG A 37 -58.06 -1.65 -26.26
N PRO A 38 -56.91 -0.95 -26.27
CA PRO A 38 -56.03 -0.98 -27.42
C PRO A 38 -55.65 -2.44 -27.67
N ALA A 39 -55.77 -2.89 -28.92
CA ALA A 39 -55.21 -4.16 -29.34
C ALA A 39 -53.74 -4.24 -28.89
N ALA A 40 -53.34 -5.36 -28.29
CA ALA A 40 -52.00 -5.58 -27.79
C ALA A 40 -50.99 -5.25 -28.91
N ARG A 41 -50.24 -4.15 -28.71
CA ARG A 41 -49.17 -3.73 -29.62
C ARG A 41 -48.20 -4.91 -29.72
N ALA A 42 -47.91 -5.38 -30.93
CA ALA A 42 -46.91 -6.43 -31.11
C ALA A 42 -45.63 -6.00 -30.36
N PRO A 43 -45.08 -6.84 -29.46
CA PRO A 43 -43.98 -6.44 -28.60
C PRO A 43 -42.84 -5.94 -29.47
N HIS A 44 -42.26 -4.79 -29.14
CA HIS A 44 -41.18 -4.22 -29.92
C HIS A 44 -40.01 -5.23 -30.03
N PRO A 45 -39.28 -5.31 -31.15
CA PRO A 45 -38.17 -6.27 -31.32
C PRO A 45 -37.05 -6.11 -30.27
N ASN A 46 -36.97 -4.95 -29.61
CA ASN A 46 -35.98 -4.67 -28.57
C ASN A 46 -36.51 -4.83 -27.14
N ALA A 47 -37.82 -5.06 -26.97
CA ALA A 47 -38.44 -5.30 -25.67
C ALA A 47 -37.99 -6.65 -25.07
N LEU A 48 -38.24 -6.84 -23.78
CA LEU A 48 -37.98 -8.10 -23.09
C LEU A 48 -38.77 -9.25 -23.76
N ARG A 49 -38.07 -10.32 -24.15
CA ARG A 49 -38.67 -11.50 -24.79
C ARG A 49 -38.06 -12.77 -24.22
N GLU A 50 -38.90 -13.74 -23.87
CA GLU A 50 -38.43 -15.08 -23.49
C GLU A 50 -37.71 -15.74 -24.68
N THR A 51 -36.63 -16.46 -24.38
CA THR A 51 -35.80 -17.15 -25.37
C THR A 51 -35.28 -18.46 -24.80
N THR A 52 -34.90 -19.37 -25.68
CA THR A 52 -34.16 -20.60 -25.34
C THR A 52 -32.66 -20.46 -25.58
N VAL A 53 -32.22 -19.35 -26.17
CA VAL A 53 -30.80 -19.09 -26.46
C VAL A 53 -30.13 -18.55 -25.19
N VAL A 54 -29.16 -19.32 -24.68
CA VAL A 54 -28.38 -18.98 -23.49
C VAL A 54 -26.97 -18.62 -23.90
N SER A 55 -26.49 -17.44 -23.51
CA SER A 55 -25.08 -17.07 -23.67
C SER A 55 -24.23 -17.89 -22.69
N ALA A 56 -23.26 -18.62 -23.24
CA ALA A 56 -22.25 -19.34 -22.47
C ALA A 56 -21.20 -18.34 -21.99
N ARG A 57 -21.36 -17.77 -20.79
CA ARG A 57 -20.42 -16.73 -20.30
C ARG A 57 -19.88 -16.90 -18.90
N ILE A 58 -20.55 -17.64 -18.03
CA ILE A 58 -20.07 -17.85 -16.66
C ILE A 58 -19.82 -19.35 -16.49
N VAL A 59 -18.54 -19.72 -16.44
CA VAL A 59 -18.09 -21.10 -16.30
C VAL A 59 -17.83 -21.40 -14.81
N GLU A 60 -18.13 -22.62 -14.37
CA GLU A 60 -17.77 -23.06 -13.01
C GLU A 60 -16.24 -23.15 -12.82
N PRO A 61 -15.72 -22.93 -11.60
CA PRO A 61 -16.44 -22.58 -10.38
C PRO A 61 -16.92 -21.13 -10.38
N VAL A 62 -18.18 -20.90 -9.99
CA VAL A 62 -18.75 -19.55 -9.88
C VAL A 62 -18.51 -18.94 -8.50
N VAL A 63 -18.18 -17.65 -8.49
CA VAL A 63 -18.09 -16.80 -7.30
C VAL A 63 -19.16 -15.71 -7.38
N ARG A 64 -19.83 -15.46 -6.26
CA ARG A 64 -20.78 -14.34 -6.10
C ARG A 64 -20.21 -13.29 -5.16
N VAL A 65 -19.86 -12.13 -5.70
CA VAL A 65 -19.27 -11.03 -4.94
C VAL A 65 -20.32 -9.96 -4.65
N GLY A 66 -20.60 -9.70 -3.37
CA GLY A 66 -21.48 -8.61 -2.95
C GLY A 66 -20.83 -7.25 -3.22
N LEU A 67 -21.47 -6.44 -4.09
CA LEU A 67 -20.99 -5.11 -4.46
C LEU A 67 -21.72 -3.98 -3.73
N ALA A 68 -23.04 -4.12 -3.56
CA ALA A 68 -23.88 -3.15 -2.87
C ALA A 68 -25.10 -3.84 -2.26
N SER A 69 -25.63 -3.25 -1.18
CA SER A 69 -26.81 -3.74 -0.48
C SER A 69 -27.83 -2.63 -0.28
N ASP A 70 -29.07 -3.05 -0.06
CA ASP A 70 -30.22 -2.19 0.28
C ASP A 70 -30.61 -1.17 -0.79
N LEU A 71 -30.45 -1.52 -2.07
CA LEU A 71 -30.79 -0.64 -3.18
C LEU A 71 -32.31 -0.64 -3.47
N PRO A 72 -32.90 0.53 -3.80
CA PRO A 72 -34.29 0.64 -4.26
C PRO A 72 -34.48 0.08 -5.68
N SER A 73 -33.43 0.21 -6.49
CA SER A 73 -33.39 -0.20 -7.88
C SER A 73 -31.96 -0.43 -8.35
N ALA A 74 -31.79 -1.26 -9.38
CA ALA A 74 -30.53 -1.52 -10.06
C ALA A 74 -30.68 -1.19 -11.56
N PRO A 75 -30.10 -0.07 -12.04
CA PRO A 75 -30.16 0.33 -13.45
C PRO A 75 -29.10 -0.38 -14.30
N PHE A 76 -29.45 -0.64 -15.57
CA PHE A 76 -28.61 -1.21 -16.61
C PHE A 76 -28.75 -0.36 -17.89
N ALA A 77 -27.65 0.25 -18.33
CA ALA A 77 -27.64 1.11 -19.51
C ALA A 77 -27.80 0.31 -20.80
N ARG A 78 -28.19 0.95 -21.91
CA ARG A 78 -28.28 0.27 -23.20
C ARG A 78 -26.87 -0.09 -23.71
N VAL A 79 -26.65 -1.35 -24.09
CA VAL A 79 -25.38 -1.85 -24.64
C VAL A 79 -25.58 -2.52 -25.99
N THR A 80 -24.52 -2.61 -26.80
CA THR A 80 -24.50 -3.35 -28.06
C THR A 80 -24.89 -4.82 -27.81
N GLY A 81 -25.74 -5.39 -28.67
CA GLY A 81 -26.25 -6.75 -28.54
C GLY A 81 -27.40 -6.91 -27.53
N GLY A 82 -27.40 -6.13 -26.45
CA GLY A 82 -28.37 -6.18 -25.35
C GLY A 82 -27.95 -7.09 -24.20
N TYR A 83 -28.93 -7.47 -23.37
CA TYR A 83 -28.75 -8.33 -22.22
C TYR A 83 -29.58 -9.60 -22.31
N GLU A 84 -29.04 -10.63 -21.69
CA GLU A 84 -29.76 -11.80 -21.24
C GLU A 84 -30.18 -11.60 -19.77
N VAL A 85 -31.45 -11.90 -19.46
CA VAL A 85 -32.00 -11.84 -18.10
C VAL A 85 -32.54 -13.22 -17.72
N ARG A 86 -31.92 -13.84 -16.71
CA ARG A 86 -32.30 -15.18 -16.22
C ARG A 86 -33.15 -15.10 -14.96
N GLU A 87 -34.31 -15.74 -15.00
CA GLU A 87 -35.20 -16.01 -13.86
C GLU A 87 -35.16 -17.52 -13.57
N GLY A 88 -34.29 -17.97 -12.67
CA GLY A 88 -34.07 -19.39 -12.44
C GLY A 88 -33.61 -20.10 -13.72
N THR A 89 -34.45 -20.97 -14.28
CA THR A 89 -34.21 -21.68 -15.55
C THR A 89 -34.75 -20.97 -16.78
N ARG A 90 -35.59 -19.94 -16.61
CA ARG A 90 -36.15 -19.16 -17.73
C ARG A 90 -35.18 -18.08 -18.16
N VAL A 91 -35.07 -17.87 -19.46
CA VAL A 91 -34.12 -16.94 -20.05
C VAL A 91 -34.86 -15.95 -20.94
N HIS A 92 -34.51 -14.69 -20.81
CA HIS A 92 -35.09 -13.59 -21.58
C HIS A 92 -33.97 -12.79 -22.23
N THR A 93 -34.28 -12.09 -23.31
CA THR A 93 -33.39 -11.12 -23.96
C THR A 93 -34.04 -9.76 -24.01
N ILE A 94 -33.25 -8.70 -23.82
CA ILE A 94 -33.68 -7.31 -23.92
C ILE A 94 -32.58 -6.49 -24.59
N ARG A 95 -32.94 -5.65 -25.58
CA ARG A 95 -31.98 -4.76 -26.29
C ARG A 95 -32.15 -3.28 -25.94
N ARG A 96 -32.92 -3.01 -24.89
CA ARG A 96 -33.15 -1.71 -24.27
C ARG A 96 -32.36 -1.59 -22.97
N GLY A 97 -32.13 -0.36 -22.51
CA GLY A 97 -31.75 -0.13 -21.12
C GLY A 97 -32.93 -0.43 -20.20
N PHE A 98 -32.68 -0.77 -18.94
CA PHE A 98 -33.74 -1.09 -17.99
C PHE A 98 -33.29 -0.90 -16.54
N SER A 99 -34.23 -0.92 -15.60
CA SER A 99 -33.97 -0.96 -14.17
C SER A 99 -34.78 -2.06 -13.51
N VAL A 100 -34.13 -2.80 -12.60
CA VAL A 100 -34.83 -3.74 -11.71
C VAL A 100 -35.16 -3.01 -10.42
N HIS A 101 -36.43 -3.02 -10.02
CA HIS A 101 -36.95 -2.32 -8.85
C HIS A 101 -37.34 -3.30 -7.76
N ALA A 102 -37.01 -2.93 -6.53
CA ALA A 102 -37.44 -3.61 -5.32
C ALA A 102 -38.96 -3.50 -5.11
N PRO A 103 -39.58 -4.45 -4.41
CA PRO A 103 -40.96 -4.34 -3.95
C PRO A 103 -41.16 -3.20 -2.94
N VAL A 104 -40.13 -2.85 -2.17
CA VAL A 104 -40.13 -1.66 -1.31
C VAL A 104 -39.06 -0.66 -1.76
N ALA A 105 -39.43 0.63 -1.84
CA ALA A 105 -38.53 1.70 -2.26
C ALA A 105 -37.39 1.97 -1.26
N SER A 106 -37.56 1.54 -0.02
CA SER A 106 -36.49 1.47 0.96
C SER A 106 -36.83 0.35 1.92
N SER A 107 -35.82 -0.36 2.40
CA SER A 107 -35.99 -1.23 3.55
C SER A 107 -36.45 -0.31 4.67
N ARG A 108 -37.50 -0.66 5.41
CA ARG A 108 -37.75 0.00 6.69
C ARG A 108 -36.52 -0.31 7.53
N VAL A 109 -35.60 0.63 7.61
CA VAL A 109 -34.40 0.54 8.42
C VAL A 109 -34.80 1.19 9.72
N THR A 110 -34.96 0.38 10.76
CA THR A 110 -34.97 1.01 12.08
C THR A 110 -33.53 1.37 12.43
N PHE A 111 -33.33 2.40 13.22
CA PHE A 111 -32.02 2.80 13.69
C PHE A 111 -31.93 2.51 15.18
N ALA A 112 -30.73 2.25 15.65
CA ALA A 112 -30.41 2.23 17.06
C ALA A 112 -29.13 3.03 17.27
N ILE A 113 -28.95 3.60 18.45
CA ILE A 113 -27.70 4.27 18.79
C ILE A 113 -26.74 3.19 19.27
N GLN A 114 -25.67 2.92 18.52
CA GLN A 114 -24.63 2.00 18.90
C GLN A 114 -23.72 2.66 19.92
N VAL A 115 -23.98 2.40 21.20
CA VAL A 115 -23.26 3.02 22.32
C VAL A 115 -21.95 2.31 22.67
N GLY A 116 -21.67 1.16 22.07
CA GLY A 116 -20.38 0.47 22.22
C GLY A 116 -20.25 -0.76 21.34
N ALA A 117 -19.02 -1.21 21.11
CA ALA A 117 -18.69 -2.48 20.47
C ALA A 117 -17.60 -3.17 21.30
N ILE A 118 -18.02 -4.13 22.13
CA ILE A 118 -17.19 -4.68 23.22
C ILE A 118 -16.98 -6.18 22.99
N SER A 119 -15.73 -6.66 23.10
CA SER A 119 -15.39 -8.08 22.92
C SER A 119 -15.89 -8.97 24.07
N ASP A 120 -15.94 -8.45 25.29
CA ASP A 120 -16.47 -9.15 26.46
C ASP A 120 -17.98 -8.99 26.61
N LYS A 121 -18.70 -10.12 26.71
CA LYS A 121 -20.16 -10.14 26.86
C LYS A 121 -20.60 -9.47 28.16
N VAL A 122 -19.90 -9.70 29.27
CA VAL A 122 -20.31 -9.18 30.59
C VAL A 122 -20.22 -7.65 30.62
N SER A 123 -19.16 -7.08 30.06
CA SER A 123 -18.96 -5.64 29.92
C SER A 123 -19.97 -5.03 28.94
N ALA A 124 -20.30 -5.74 27.85
CA ALA A 124 -21.36 -5.32 26.93
C ALA A 124 -22.74 -5.30 27.61
N GLU A 125 -23.07 -6.33 28.39
CA GLU A 125 -24.31 -6.41 29.17
C GLU A 125 -24.40 -5.28 30.21
N ARG A 126 -23.30 -4.97 30.90
CA ARG A 126 -23.22 -3.82 31.84
C ARG A 126 -23.44 -2.48 31.14
N LEU A 127 -22.84 -2.29 29.96
CA LEU A 127 -23.04 -1.07 29.18
C LEU A 127 -24.48 -0.94 28.67
N ALA A 128 -25.10 -2.05 28.24
CA ALA A 128 -26.51 -2.09 27.87
C ALA A 128 -27.42 -1.75 29.06
N GLU A 129 -27.11 -2.27 30.25
CA GLU A 129 -27.87 -1.99 31.47
C GLU A 129 -27.73 -0.52 31.90
N ARG A 130 -26.51 0.04 31.83
CA ARG A 130 -26.28 1.47 32.07
C ARG A 130 -27.14 2.32 31.13
N ALA A 131 -27.13 2.01 29.84
CA ALA A 131 -27.93 2.73 28.86
C ALA A 131 -29.43 2.63 29.15
N ARG A 132 -29.94 1.44 29.49
CA ARG A 132 -31.34 1.24 29.91
C ARG A 132 -31.69 2.09 31.13
N LYS A 133 -30.83 2.08 32.15
CA LYS A 133 -31.06 2.81 33.41
C LYS A 133 -31.03 4.32 33.24
N GLU A 134 -30.11 4.84 32.44
CA GLU A 134 -29.96 6.29 32.24
C GLU A 134 -31.02 6.88 31.31
N THR A 135 -31.43 6.14 30.26
CA THR A 135 -32.35 6.64 29.23
C THR A 135 -33.79 6.18 29.39
N GLY A 136 -34.04 5.06 30.09
CA GLY A 136 -35.34 4.38 30.09
C GLY A 136 -35.70 3.70 28.76
N ILE A 137 -34.77 3.68 27.80
CA ILE A 137 -34.97 3.14 26.45
C ILE A 137 -34.40 1.73 26.36
N ARG A 138 -35.06 0.86 25.58
CA ARG A 138 -34.58 -0.50 25.28
C ARG A 138 -33.13 -0.45 24.80
N ALA A 139 -32.24 -1.25 25.41
CA ALA A 139 -30.91 -1.51 24.87
C ALA A 139 -30.70 -3.01 24.70
N ASP A 140 -30.17 -3.43 23.56
CA ASP A 140 -29.95 -4.85 23.23
C ASP A 140 -28.50 -5.09 22.80
N LEU A 141 -28.09 -6.36 22.84
CA LEU A 141 -26.82 -6.80 22.29
C LEU A 141 -27.02 -7.45 20.92
N ALA A 142 -26.19 -7.05 19.97
CA ALA A 142 -26.06 -7.73 18.68
C ALA A 142 -24.62 -8.23 18.53
N PHE A 143 -24.42 -9.55 18.50
CA PHE A 143 -23.09 -10.13 18.31
C PHE A 143 -22.68 -10.05 16.84
N ASP A 144 -21.53 -9.43 16.60
CA ASP A 144 -20.88 -9.36 15.31
C ASP A 144 -19.82 -10.47 15.24
N THR A 145 -20.16 -11.56 14.54
CA THR A 145 -19.32 -12.75 14.41
C THR A 145 -18.04 -12.49 13.63
N ALA A 146 -18.00 -11.47 12.76
CA ALA A 146 -16.84 -11.19 11.91
C ALA A 146 -15.67 -10.60 12.71
N ILE A 147 -15.99 -9.85 13.78
CA ILE A 147 -14.99 -9.19 14.63
C ILE A 147 -15.04 -9.64 16.09
N ALA A 148 -15.88 -10.65 16.40
CA ALA A 148 -16.09 -11.20 17.73
C ALA A 148 -16.40 -10.13 18.80
N THR A 149 -17.31 -9.19 18.50
CA THR A 149 -17.74 -8.16 19.45
C THR A 149 -19.24 -8.08 19.59
N TYR A 150 -19.71 -7.68 20.77
CA TYR A 150 -21.09 -7.34 21.06
C TYR A 150 -21.30 -5.85 20.83
N LYS A 151 -22.12 -5.51 19.82
CA LYS A 151 -22.64 -4.15 19.63
C LYS A 151 -23.75 -3.90 20.63
N VAL A 152 -23.64 -2.80 21.37
CA VAL A 152 -24.66 -2.35 22.33
C VAL A 152 -25.54 -1.33 21.64
N LEU A 153 -26.79 -1.70 21.37
CA LEU A 153 -27.72 -0.93 20.55
C LEU A 153 -28.85 -0.36 21.41
N VAL A 154 -28.97 0.98 21.48
CA VAL A 154 -30.00 1.68 22.26
C VAL A 154 -31.10 2.20 21.35
N GLY A 155 -32.33 1.83 21.67
CA GLY A 155 -33.53 2.26 20.99
C GLY A 155 -33.85 1.51 19.70
N GLU A 156 -35.01 1.87 19.16
CA GLU A 156 -35.48 1.45 17.85
C GLU A 156 -36.23 2.64 17.25
N PHE A 157 -35.58 3.28 16.28
CA PHE A 157 -36.00 4.55 15.71
C PHE A 157 -36.40 4.36 14.25
N PRO A 158 -37.45 5.00 13.73
CA PRO A 158 -37.86 4.84 12.33
C PRO A 158 -36.85 5.42 11.32
N ASP A 159 -36.01 6.37 11.74
CA ASP A 159 -34.97 7.01 10.93
C ASP A 159 -33.82 7.53 11.82
N GLU A 160 -32.68 7.85 11.20
CA GLU A 160 -31.49 8.35 11.92
C GLU A 160 -31.77 9.67 12.68
N ALA A 161 -32.54 10.60 12.09
CA ALA A 161 -32.82 11.90 12.70
C ALA A 161 -33.65 11.76 13.99
N SER A 162 -34.59 10.82 14.03
CA SER A 162 -35.40 10.50 15.20
C SER A 162 -34.59 9.86 16.33
N SER A 163 -33.38 9.35 16.05
CA SER A 163 -32.42 8.93 17.09
C SER A 163 -31.64 10.11 17.68
N HIS A 164 -31.56 11.26 16.99
CA HIS A 164 -30.74 12.39 17.42
C HIS A 164 -31.08 12.95 18.81
N PRO A 165 -32.37 13.09 19.22
CA PRO A 165 -32.69 13.55 20.56
C PRO A 165 -32.12 12.64 21.65
N VAL A 166 -32.23 11.32 21.47
CA VAL A 166 -31.69 10.33 22.41
C VAL A 166 -30.17 10.30 22.35
N ARG A 167 -29.58 10.46 21.16
CA ARG A 167 -28.13 10.60 21.00
C ARG A 167 -27.61 11.85 21.71
N SER A 168 -28.31 12.97 21.58
CA SER A 168 -27.95 14.25 22.22
C SER A 168 -28.10 14.17 23.74
N ASP A 169 -29.15 13.50 24.23
CA ASP A 169 -29.37 13.22 25.64
C ASP A 169 -28.26 12.33 26.22
N LEU A 170 -27.89 11.26 25.51
CA LEU A 170 -26.74 10.42 25.88
C LEU A 170 -25.44 11.24 25.92
N ILE A 171 -25.15 12.06 24.90
CA ILE A 171 -23.96 12.93 24.89
C ILE A 171 -23.98 13.91 26.07
N ALA A 172 -25.13 14.53 26.36
CA ALA A 172 -25.30 15.44 27.49
C ALA A 172 -25.10 14.76 28.85
N ARG A 173 -25.33 13.43 28.92
CA ARG A 173 -25.07 12.58 30.09
C ARG A 173 -23.64 12.04 30.16
N GLY A 174 -22.74 12.54 29.33
CA GLY A 174 -21.32 12.17 29.35
C GLY A 174 -20.97 10.95 28.50
N TRP A 175 -21.85 10.49 27.61
CA TRP A 175 -21.47 9.52 26.58
C TRP A 175 -20.63 10.19 25.48
N PRO A 176 -19.78 9.43 24.75
CA PRO A 176 -18.87 9.99 23.75
C PRO A 176 -19.61 10.75 22.65
N LYS A 177 -18.98 11.70 22.00
CA LYS A 177 -19.62 12.46 20.92
C LYS A 177 -19.84 11.64 19.63
N GLU A 178 -19.09 10.55 19.50
CA GLU A 178 -18.98 9.74 18.28
C GLU A 178 -19.94 8.53 18.25
N ILE A 179 -20.93 8.48 19.15
CA ILE A 179 -21.97 7.44 19.14
C ILE A 179 -22.71 7.42 17.80
N LEU A 180 -22.72 6.26 17.15
CA LEU A 180 -23.26 6.11 15.80
C LEU A 180 -24.73 5.73 15.87
N ALA A 181 -25.57 6.41 15.09
CA ALA A 181 -26.84 5.82 14.70
C ALA A 181 -26.55 4.70 13.70
N THR A 182 -26.76 3.47 14.09
CA THR A 182 -26.53 2.30 13.26
C THR A 182 -27.85 1.69 12.80
N ARG A 183 -27.82 1.07 11.63
CA ARG A 183 -28.97 0.37 11.08
C ARG A 183 -29.29 -0.85 11.94
N ARG A 184 -30.57 -0.99 12.28
CA ARG A 184 -31.19 -2.12 12.95
C ARG A 184 -32.07 -2.85 11.92
N PRO A 185 -31.98 -4.18 11.79
CA PRO A 185 -32.84 -4.92 10.86
C PRO A 185 -34.31 -4.78 11.27
N SER A 186 -35.22 -4.49 10.31
CA SER A 186 -36.67 -4.51 10.56
C SER A 186 -37.32 -5.79 10.02
N ALA A 187 -38.46 -6.14 10.61
CA ALA A 187 -39.33 -7.24 10.18
C ALA A 187 -40.50 -6.76 9.29
N GLN A 188 -40.24 -5.87 8.32
CA GLN A 188 -41.30 -5.37 7.42
C GLN A 188 -41.77 -6.49 6.46
N PRO A 189 -43.09 -6.72 6.32
CA PRO A 189 -43.61 -7.64 5.31
C PRO A 189 -43.57 -7.00 3.91
N PHE A 190 -43.18 -7.79 2.89
CA PHE A 190 -43.21 -7.40 1.48
C PHE A 190 -43.52 -8.61 0.60
N ALA A 191 -44.07 -8.36 -0.59
CA ALA A 191 -44.26 -9.40 -1.59
C ALA A 191 -42.92 -9.71 -2.29
N LYS A 192 -42.54 -10.98 -2.36
CA LYS A 192 -41.34 -11.45 -3.06
C LYS A 192 -41.51 -11.36 -4.59
N ARG A 193 -41.38 -10.15 -5.12
CA ARG A 193 -41.54 -9.85 -6.55
C ARG A 193 -40.56 -8.79 -6.99
N LEU A 194 -39.87 -9.03 -8.10
CA LEU A 194 -38.99 -8.08 -8.76
C LEU A 194 -39.72 -7.45 -9.95
N ARG A 195 -39.60 -6.12 -10.13
CA ARG A 195 -40.15 -5.41 -11.30
C ARG A 195 -39.05 -4.92 -12.20
N LEU A 196 -39.04 -5.30 -13.47
CA LEU A 196 -38.16 -4.75 -14.49
C LEU A 196 -38.93 -3.70 -15.28
N VAL A 197 -38.39 -2.48 -15.35
CA VAL A 197 -38.94 -1.37 -16.14
C VAL A 197 -37.89 -0.96 -17.18
N ASP A 198 -38.23 -1.03 -18.46
CA ASP A 198 -37.30 -0.65 -19.52
C ASP A 198 -37.28 0.86 -19.80
N ASP A 199 -36.30 1.32 -20.58
CA ASP A 199 -36.08 2.73 -20.93
C ASP A 199 -37.17 3.34 -21.82
N GLU A 200 -38.15 2.54 -22.26
CA GLU A 200 -39.34 2.98 -23.00
C GLU A 200 -40.63 2.86 -22.17
N GLY A 201 -40.52 2.42 -20.91
CA GLY A 201 -41.61 2.36 -19.93
C GLY A 201 -42.38 1.04 -19.89
N ASP A 202 -41.96 0.00 -20.63
CA ASP A 202 -42.58 -1.32 -20.55
C ASP A 202 -42.18 -2.01 -19.23
N GLU A 203 -43.17 -2.50 -18.47
CA GLU A 203 -42.97 -3.14 -17.16
C GLU A 203 -43.21 -4.66 -17.24
N THR A 204 -42.32 -5.44 -16.62
CA THR A 204 -42.47 -6.88 -16.41
C THR A 204 -42.20 -7.26 -14.95
N SER A 205 -43.07 -8.08 -14.37
CA SER A 205 -42.93 -8.58 -12.99
C SER A 205 -42.47 -10.04 -12.95
N PHE A 206 -41.50 -10.34 -12.10
CA PHE A 206 -40.95 -11.68 -11.86
C PHE A 206 -41.24 -12.13 -10.43
N ASN A 207 -41.75 -13.36 -10.27
CA ASN A 207 -41.95 -13.97 -8.94
C ASN A 207 -40.70 -14.76 -8.57
N ALA A 208 -39.59 -14.05 -8.40
CA ALA A 208 -38.28 -14.62 -8.13
C ALA A 208 -37.52 -13.80 -7.08
N ASP A 209 -36.67 -14.50 -6.33
CA ASP A 209 -35.79 -13.89 -5.33
C ASP A 209 -34.51 -13.30 -5.94
N SER A 210 -34.21 -13.60 -7.21
CA SER A 210 -33.12 -12.93 -7.94
C SER A 210 -33.30 -12.97 -9.45
N LEU A 211 -32.66 -12.03 -10.15
CA LEU A 211 -32.47 -12.03 -11.60
C LEU A 211 -30.97 -11.96 -11.90
N LEU A 212 -30.47 -12.78 -12.83
CA LEU A 212 -29.10 -12.66 -13.33
C LEU A 212 -29.12 -11.97 -14.69
N VAL A 213 -28.43 -10.83 -14.77
CA VAL A 213 -28.25 -10.02 -15.97
C VAL A 213 -26.86 -10.28 -16.55
N VAL A 214 -26.80 -10.75 -17.79
CA VAL A 214 -25.54 -11.03 -18.50
C VAL A 214 -25.55 -10.27 -19.83
N PRO A 215 -24.51 -9.52 -20.19
CA PRO A 215 -24.45 -8.88 -21.49
C PRO A 215 -24.36 -9.95 -22.61
N LEU A 216 -25.02 -9.74 -23.74
CA LEU A 216 -24.99 -10.66 -24.89
C LEU A 216 -23.70 -10.54 -25.70
N GLU A 217 -23.03 -9.38 -25.66
CA GLU A 217 -21.76 -9.06 -26.33
C GLU A 217 -20.75 -8.49 -25.32
N GLY A 218 -19.45 -8.56 -25.60
CA GLY A 218 -18.38 -8.07 -24.70
C GLY A 218 -18.00 -9.00 -23.54
N GLU A 219 -16.93 -8.67 -22.81
CA GLU A 219 -16.39 -9.52 -21.72
C GLU A 219 -16.90 -9.14 -20.33
N GLY A 220 -17.72 -8.10 -20.21
CA GLY A 220 -18.13 -7.57 -18.91
C GLY A 220 -19.36 -6.70 -18.91
N ILE A 221 -19.85 -6.42 -17.70
CA ILE A 221 -21.02 -5.61 -17.39
C ILE A 221 -20.62 -4.37 -16.59
N GLU A 222 -21.23 -3.23 -16.91
CA GLU A 222 -21.05 -2.01 -16.14
C GLU A 222 -22.05 -1.96 -14.99
N ILE A 223 -21.55 -1.73 -13.78
CA ILE A 223 -22.32 -1.62 -12.55
C ILE A 223 -21.84 -0.37 -11.80
N ALA A 224 -22.73 0.60 -11.61
CA ALA A 224 -22.44 1.85 -10.90
C ALA A 224 -21.15 2.56 -11.38
N GLY A 225 -20.94 2.64 -12.71
CA GLY A 225 -19.79 3.30 -13.32
C GLY A 225 -18.49 2.48 -13.32
N LYS A 226 -18.51 1.21 -12.88
CA LYS A 226 -17.36 0.31 -12.89
C LYS A 226 -17.65 -0.91 -13.75
N SER A 227 -16.63 -1.38 -14.49
CA SER A 227 -16.73 -2.57 -15.34
C SER A 227 -16.34 -3.83 -14.56
N TYR A 228 -17.12 -4.90 -14.72
CA TYR A 228 -16.92 -6.20 -14.09
C TYR A 228 -17.01 -7.32 -15.12
N ARG A 229 -16.26 -8.41 -14.95
CA ARG A 229 -16.45 -9.62 -15.77
C ARG A 229 -17.71 -10.36 -15.36
N GLY A 230 -18.22 -11.22 -16.25
CA GLY A 230 -19.38 -12.06 -15.99
C GLY A 230 -20.71 -11.28 -16.05
N GLY A 231 -21.54 -11.42 -15.03
CA GLY A 231 -22.87 -10.82 -14.96
C GLY A 231 -23.20 -10.15 -13.62
N ALA A 232 -24.33 -9.46 -13.58
CA ALA A 232 -24.88 -8.84 -12.39
C ALA A 232 -26.10 -9.62 -11.92
N ARG A 233 -26.02 -10.25 -10.76
CA ARG A 233 -27.18 -10.80 -10.07
C ARG A 233 -27.79 -9.73 -9.18
N VAL A 234 -29.06 -9.44 -9.43
CA VAL A 234 -29.90 -8.59 -8.58
C VAL A 234 -30.65 -9.52 -7.64
N VAL A 235 -30.35 -9.48 -6.35
CA VAL A 235 -30.95 -10.34 -5.32
C VAL A 235 -31.92 -9.54 -4.48
N LEU A 236 -33.14 -10.03 -4.31
CA LEU A 236 -34.09 -9.53 -3.33
C LEU A 236 -33.67 -10.02 -1.93
N ASN A 237 -33.20 -9.12 -1.08
CA ASN A 237 -32.79 -9.46 0.28
C ASN A 237 -34.00 -9.61 1.22
N ASN A 238 -33.75 -10.12 2.44
CA ASN A 238 -34.79 -10.35 3.45
C ASN A 238 -35.43 -9.07 4.01
N ARG A 239 -34.95 -7.89 3.59
CA ARG A 239 -35.49 -6.56 3.96
C ARG A 239 -36.37 -5.97 2.85
N GLY A 240 -36.54 -6.68 1.73
CA GLY A 240 -37.38 -6.29 0.61
C GLY A 240 -36.71 -5.34 -0.38
N THR A 241 -35.41 -5.10 -0.22
CA THR A 241 -34.58 -4.28 -1.12
C THR A 241 -33.61 -5.14 -1.90
N LEU A 242 -32.82 -4.52 -2.78
CA LEU A 242 -31.91 -5.24 -3.67
C LEU A 242 -30.48 -5.26 -3.15
N ASN A 243 -29.86 -6.42 -3.17
CA ASN A 243 -28.42 -6.58 -3.18
C ASN A 243 -27.95 -6.73 -4.62
N LEU A 244 -26.87 -6.03 -4.96
CA LEU A 244 -26.23 -6.12 -6.26
C LEU A 244 -24.96 -6.95 -6.13
N VAL A 245 -24.93 -8.06 -6.87
CA VAL A 245 -23.92 -9.11 -6.75
C VAL A 245 -23.28 -9.30 -8.12
N ASN A 246 -21.96 -9.28 -8.19
CA ASN A 246 -21.26 -9.70 -9.39
C ASN A 246 -21.08 -11.23 -9.38
N GLU A 247 -21.61 -11.89 -10.40
CA GLU A 247 -21.50 -13.34 -10.58
C GLU A 247 -20.56 -13.63 -11.76
N LEU A 248 -19.47 -14.33 -11.49
CA LEU A 248 -18.39 -14.57 -12.45
C LEU A 248 -17.61 -15.86 -12.16
N ASN A 249 -16.76 -16.28 -13.11
CA ASN A 249 -15.86 -17.40 -12.90
C ASN A 249 -14.78 -17.05 -11.86
N LEU A 250 -14.35 -18.05 -11.10
CA LEU A 250 -13.33 -17.94 -10.06
C LEU A 250 -12.03 -17.27 -10.54
N GLU A 251 -11.52 -17.61 -11.73
CA GLU A 251 -10.26 -17.03 -12.23
C GLU A 251 -10.42 -15.55 -12.59
N ASP A 252 -11.56 -15.18 -13.15
CA ASP A 252 -11.90 -13.79 -13.45
C ASP A 252 -12.11 -12.96 -12.18
N TYR A 253 -12.63 -13.56 -11.11
CA TYR A 253 -12.64 -12.94 -9.78
C TYR A 253 -11.21 -12.66 -9.28
N VAL A 254 -10.32 -13.66 -9.34
CA VAL A 254 -8.94 -13.52 -8.87
C VAL A 254 -8.18 -12.46 -9.67
N ARG A 255 -8.43 -12.29 -10.98
CA ARG A 255 -7.88 -11.19 -11.80
C ARG A 255 -8.26 -9.81 -11.29
N GLY A 256 -9.45 -9.65 -10.71
CA GLY A 256 -9.90 -8.42 -10.08
C GLY A 256 -9.45 -8.24 -8.62
N VAL A 257 -8.91 -9.29 -7.97
CA VAL A 257 -8.40 -9.22 -6.58
C VAL A 257 -6.91 -8.93 -6.54
N VAL A 258 -6.09 -9.74 -7.23
CA VAL A 258 -4.62 -9.68 -7.14
C VAL A 258 -4.06 -8.27 -7.35
N PRO A 259 -4.45 -7.48 -8.37
CA PRO A 259 -3.88 -6.14 -8.57
C PRO A 259 -4.30 -5.12 -7.51
N ASN A 260 -5.36 -5.37 -6.75
CA ASN A 260 -5.82 -4.49 -5.67
C ASN A 260 -5.21 -4.87 -4.32
N GLU A 261 -4.77 -6.11 -4.16
CA GLU A 261 -4.05 -6.60 -2.98
C GLU A 261 -2.54 -6.41 -3.11
N MET A 262 -1.97 -6.82 -4.25
CA MET A 262 -0.57 -6.66 -4.60
C MET A 262 -0.46 -5.98 -5.97
N GLY A 263 -0.55 -4.65 -5.97
CA GLY A 263 -0.45 -3.80 -7.16
C GLY A 263 0.86 -4.00 -7.94
N PRO A 264 0.84 -4.46 -9.20
CA PRO A 264 2.06 -4.81 -9.95
C PRO A 264 3.06 -3.67 -10.18
N ASN A 265 2.64 -2.41 -10.02
CA ASN A 265 3.53 -1.26 -10.07
C ASN A 265 4.52 -1.20 -8.89
N ILE A 266 4.16 -1.84 -7.76
CA ILE A 266 5.00 -1.96 -6.56
C ILE A 266 5.51 -3.42 -6.44
N PHE A 267 4.64 -4.39 -6.75
CA PHE A 267 4.89 -5.81 -6.67
C PHE A 267 5.19 -6.40 -8.05
N ASP A 268 6.38 -6.15 -8.56
CA ASP A 268 6.80 -6.50 -9.93
C ASP A 268 7.29 -7.95 -10.09
N GLN A 269 7.32 -8.76 -9.02
CA GLN A 269 7.76 -10.15 -9.11
C GLN A 269 6.60 -11.11 -9.39
N VAL A 270 6.65 -11.79 -10.53
CA VAL A 270 5.59 -12.72 -10.95
C VAL A 270 5.38 -13.87 -9.96
N GLU A 271 6.43 -14.40 -9.33
CA GLU A 271 6.29 -15.50 -8.36
C GLU A 271 5.58 -15.06 -7.07
N ALA A 272 5.76 -13.80 -6.65
CA ALA A 272 5.01 -13.22 -5.53
C ALA A 272 3.53 -13.04 -5.88
N LEU A 273 3.23 -12.56 -7.10
CA LEU A 273 1.86 -12.42 -7.61
C LEU A 273 1.17 -13.77 -7.81
N LYS A 274 1.90 -14.81 -8.21
CA LYS A 274 1.41 -16.20 -8.28
C LYS A 274 1.02 -16.72 -6.90
N ALA A 275 1.87 -16.50 -5.89
CA ALA A 275 1.54 -16.87 -4.51
C ALA A 275 0.27 -16.17 -4.03
N GLN A 276 0.15 -14.86 -4.28
CA GLN A 276 -1.06 -14.09 -3.96
C GLN A 276 -2.30 -14.58 -4.72
N ALA A 277 -2.17 -14.97 -5.99
CA ALA A 277 -3.28 -15.52 -6.77
C ALA A 277 -3.79 -16.84 -6.18
N ILE A 278 -2.89 -17.75 -5.82
CA ILE A 278 -3.22 -19.02 -5.17
C ILE A 278 -3.84 -18.79 -3.79
N ALA A 279 -3.29 -17.90 -2.98
CA ALA A 279 -3.85 -17.55 -1.67
C ALA A 279 -5.24 -16.92 -1.79
N ALA A 280 -5.43 -15.97 -2.70
CA ALA A 280 -6.72 -15.32 -2.93
C ALA A 280 -7.79 -16.29 -3.42
N ARG A 281 -7.42 -17.19 -4.35
CA ARG A 281 -8.29 -18.27 -4.81
C ARG A 281 -8.70 -19.21 -3.68
N THR A 282 -7.75 -19.58 -2.84
CA THR A 282 -8.00 -20.47 -1.70
C THR A 282 -8.94 -19.81 -0.70
N TYR A 283 -8.72 -18.54 -0.37
CA TYR A 283 -9.54 -17.77 0.57
C TYR A 283 -11.02 -17.73 0.18
N VAL A 284 -11.33 -17.39 -1.08
CA VAL A 284 -12.74 -17.35 -1.53
C VAL A 284 -13.37 -18.74 -1.59
N VAL A 285 -12.58 -19.78 -1.90
CA VAL A 285 -13.07 -21.16 -1.93
C VAL A 285 -13.38 -21.67 -0.52
N SER A 286 -12.52 -21.40 0.47
CA SER A 286 -12.72 -21.86 1.85
C SER A 286 -13.87 -21.16 2.58
N ARG A 287 -14.23 -19.95 2.13
CA ARG A 287 -15.27 -19.09 2.73
C ARG A 287 -16.55 -18.98 1.91
N ARG A 288 -16.68 -19.82 0.87
CA ARG A 288 -17.86 -19.78 0.00
C ARG A 288 -19.14 -19.97 0.80
N GLY A 289 -20.07 -19.03 0.67
CA GLY A 289 -21.35 -19.03 1.37
C GLY A 289 -21.35 -18.34 2.74
N GLU A 290 -20.26 -17.68 3.15
CA GLU A 290 -20.18 -16.90 4.40
C GLU A 290 -21.29 -15.84 4.49
N TYR A 291 -21.72 -15.29 3.34
CA TYR A 291 -22.78 -14.30 3.23
C TYR A 291 -24.06 -14.82 2.55
N ALA A 292 -24.34 -16.12 2.66
CA ALA A 292 -25.50 -16.74 2.00
C ALA A 292 -26.84 -16.06 2.36
N GLY A 293 -26.98 -15.53 3.58
CA GLY A 293 -28.16 -14.77 4.02
C GLY A 293 -28.38 -13.44 3.27
N GLU A 294 -27.34 -12.91 2.64
CA GLU A 294 -27.37 -11.72 1.78
C GLU A 294 -27.33 -12.08 0.28
N GLY A 295 -27.29 -13.36 -0.07
CA GLY A 295 -27.35 -13.86 -1.44
C GLY A 295 -26.04 -13.82 -2.22
N TYR A 296 -24.89 -13.70 -1.54
CA TYR A 296 -23.56 -13.76 -2.15
C TYR A 296 -22.58 -14.60 -1.31
N ASP A 297 -21.42 -14.92 -1.89
CA ASP A 297 -20.42 -15.78 -1.26
C ASP A 297 -19.40 -14.96 -0.47
N ILE A 298 -18.96 -13.81 -1.01
CA ILE A 298 -17.88 -12.98 -0.46
C ILE A 298 -18.14 -11.48 -0.69
N CYS A 299 -17.59 -10.61 0.15
CA CYS A 299 -17.70 -9.15 0.01
C CYS A 299 -16.54 -8.53 -0.80
N ALA A 300 -16.76 -7.39 -1.47
CA ALA A 300 -15.73 -6.70 -2.27
C ALA A 300 -14.77 -5.77 -1.50
N THR A 301 -14.81 -5.80 -0.16
CA THR A 301 -14.11 -4.84 0.71
C THR A 301 -12.92 -5.48 1.44
N PRO A 302 -12.00 -4.70 2.03
CA PRO A 302 -10.90 -5.24 2.84
C PRO A 302 -11.32 -6.12 4.03
N SER A 303 -12.62 -6.15 4.38
CA SER A 303 -13.16 -7.09 5.37
C SER A 303 -13.09 -8.54 4.86
N CYS A 304 -13.09 -8.72 3.54
CA CYS A 304 -12.85 -9.98 2.85
C CYS A 304 -11.57 -9.84 2.02
N GLN A 305 -11.70 -9.36 0.78
CA GLN A 305 -10.59 -9.07 -0.14
C GLN A 305 -10.95 -7.84 -0.96
N VAL A 306 -9.94 -7.05 -1.36
CA VAL A 306 -10.17 -5.89 -2.21
C VAL A 306 -10.44 -6.34 -3.64
N TYR A 307 -11.69 -6.20 -4.09
CA TYR A 307 -12.11 -6.58 -5.44
C TYR A 307 -12.42 -5.33 -6.28
N GLY A 308 -11.61 -5.08 -7.30
CA GLY A 308 -11.70 -3.90 -8.17
C GLY A 308 -12.39 -4.11 -9.52
N GLY A 309 -12.74 -5.35 -9.85
CA GLY A 309 -13.35 -5.69 -11.14
C GLY A 309 -12.41 -5.56 -12.34
N LEU A 310 -12.99 -5.58 -13.54
CA LEU A 310 -12.28 -5.63 -14.83
C LEU A 310 -11.38 -4.40 -15.05
N SER A 311 -11.79 -3.23 -14.58
CA SER A 311 -11.05 -1.97 -14.80
C SER A 311 -9.69 -1.90 -14.08
N THR A 312 -9.43 -2.82 -13.14
CA THR A 312 -8.18 -2.83 -12.35
C THR A 312 -7.21 -3.93 -12.76
N GLU A 313 -7.57 -4.74 -13.76
CA GLU A 313 -6.71 -5.81 -14.25
C GLU A 313 -5.38 -5.29 -14.79
N HIS A 314 -4.34 -6.10 -14.63
CA HIS A 314 -2.99 -5.77 -15.08
C HIS A 314 -2.34 -6.98 -15.73
N ALA A 315 -1.59 -6.79 -16.82
CA ALA A 315 -1.04 -7.89 -17.61
C ALA A 315 -0.16 -8.85 -16.79
N LEU A 316 0.68 -8.31 -15.88
CA LEU A 316 1.56 -9.11 -15.04
C LEU A 316 0.79 -9.98 -14.02
N SER A 317 -0.22 -9.43 -13.33
CA SER A 317 -1.04 -10.20 -12.40
C SER A 317 -1.94 -11.18 -13.15
N ASN A 318 -2.50 -10.80 -14.30
CA ASN A 318 -3.30 -11.69 -15.15
C ASN A 318 -2.50 -12.90 -15.63
N ARG A 319 -1.21 -12.71 -15.95
CA ARG A 319 -0.28 -13.79 -16.25
C ARG A 319 -0.10 -14.71 -15.02
N ALA A 320 0.13 -14.15 -13.84
CA ALA A 320 0.27 -14.91 -12.58
C ALA A 320 -0.99 -15.75 -12.29
N VAL A 321 -2.20 -15.17 -12.47
CA VAL A 321 -3.47 -15.89 -12.33
C VAL A 321 -3.56 -17.04 -13.32
N THR A 322 -3.27 -16.78 -14.60
CA THR A 322 -3.36 -17.78 -15.67
C THR A 322 -2.38 -18.93 -15.47
N GLU A 323 -1.13 -18.64 -15.08
CA GLU A 323 -0.11 -19.66 -14.82
C GLU A 323 -0.37 -20.48 -13.55
N THR A 324 -1.30 -20.05 -12.69
CA THR A 324 -1.69 -20.75 -11.44
C THR A 324 -3.16 -21.14 -11.40
N ALA A 325 -3.82 -21.16 -12.56
CA ALA A 325 -5.26 -21.40 -12.65
C ALA A 325 -5.65 -22.72 -11.97
N GLY A 326 -6.69 -22.68 -11.14
CA GLY A 326 -7.19 -23.83 -10.40
C GLY A 326 -6.31 -24.32 -9.25
N LEU A 327 -5.11 -23.77 -9.00
CA LEU A 327 -4.30 -24.17 -7.84
C LEU A 327 -4.79 -23.51 -6.55
N VAL A 328 -4.94 -24.31 -5.50
CA VAL A 328 -5.34 -23.90 -4.15
C VAL A 328 -4.42 -24.51 -3.09
N ILE A 329 -4.45 -23.94 -1.89
CA ILE A 329 -3.69 -24.42 -0.73
C ILE A 329 -4.61 -25.28 0.12
N ALA A 330 -4.20 -26.51 0.41
CA ALA A 330 -4.97 -27.48 1.17
C ALA A 330 -4.20 -27.98 2.39
N PHE A 331 -4.94 -28.19 3.47
CA PHE A 331 -4.50 -28.90 4.67
C PHE A 331 -5.51 -30.01 4.95
N ASP A 332 -5.05 -31.23 5.18
CA ASP A 332 -5.91 -32.40 5.42
C ASP A 332 -7.03 -32.57 4.36
N GLY A 333 -6.67 -32.40 3.08
CA GLY A 333 -7.60 -32.56 1.96
C GLY A 333 -8.67 -31.47 1.83
N LYS A 334 -8.59 -30.37 2.59
CA LYS A 334 -9.54 -29.25 2.53
C LYS A 334 -8.82 -27.93 2.23
N PRO A 335 -9.43 -27.01 1.46
CA PRO A 335 -8.89 -25.65 1.30
C PRO A 335 -8.71 -24.96 2.66
N ILE A 336 -7.58 -24.29 2.85
CA ILE A 336 -7.29 -23.57 4.11
C ILE A 336 -7.95 -22.19 4.14
N ASP A 337 -8.14 -21.60 5.33
CA ASP A 337 -8.37 -20.15 5.43
C ASP A 337 -7.06 -19.40 5.18
N ALA A 338 -6.81 -19.06 3.92
CA ALA A 338 -5.57 -18.45 3.45
C ALA A 338 -5.47 -16.96 3.81
N LEU A 339 -5.41 -16.65 5.11
CA LEU A 339 -5.21 -15.28 5.58
C LEU A 339 -3.87 -14.70 5.10
N TYR A 340 -3.86 -13.40 4.82
CA TYR A 340 -2.66 -12.67 4.45
C TYR A 340 -2.64 -11.25 5.01
N THR A 341 -1.42 -10.73 5.22
CA THR A 341 -1.16 -9.40 5.78
C THR A 341 -0.21 -8.61 4.88
N SER A 342 -0.32 -7.29 4.88
CA SER A 342 0.55 -6.45 4.04
C SER A 342 2.02 -6.58 4.43
N THR A 343 2.33 -6.34 5.69
CA THR A 343 3.70 -6.36 6.23
C THR A 343 3.66 -7.02 7.60
N CYS A 344 4.46 -8.07 7.82
CA CYS A 344 4.45 -8.81 9.09
C CYS A 344 5.39 -8.19 10.15
N GLY A 345 6.34 -7.35 9.74
CA GLY A 345 7.33 -6.77 10.64
C GLY A 345 8.46 -7.75 11.00
N GLY A 346 8.77 -8.68 10.09
CA GLY A 346 9.84 -9.68 10.24
C GLY A 346 9.40 -11.07 10.71
N GLU A 347 8.22 -11.22 11.30
CA GLU A 347 7.65 -12.52 11.69
C GLU A 347 6.11 -12.42 11.77
N THR A 348 5.42 -13.49 11.40
CA THR A 348 3.96 -13.60 11.54
C THR A 348 3.58 -14.18 12.91
N SER A 349 2.33 -14.01 13.34
CA SER A 349 1.76 -14.62 14.54
C SER A 349 0.95 -15.87 14.25
N ASP A 350 0.80 -16.68 15.28
CA ASP A 350 -0.27 -17.68 15.37
C ASP A 350 -1.64 -17.00 15.29
N VAL A 351 -2.58 -17.61 14.55
CA VAL A 351 -3.91 -17.02 14.30
C VAL A 351 -4.68 -16.66 15.58
N GLY A 352 -4.62 -17.52 16.61
CA GLY A 352 -5.34 -17.31 17.87
C GLY A 352 -4.92 -16.07 18.65
N ILE A 353 -3.76 -15.50 18.35
CA ILE A 353 -3.26 -14.28 18.99
C ILE A 353 -4.03 -13.05 18.49
N MET A 354 -4.21 -12.97 17.18
CA MET A 354 -4.83 -11.81 16.54
C MET A 354 -6.34 -12.00 16.41
N PHE A 355 -6.79 -13.25 16.37
CA PHE A 355 -8.18 -13.67 16.30
C PHE A 355 -8.47 -14.64 17.47
N PRO A 356 -8.74 -14.14 18.68
CA PRO A 356 -9.02 -14.98 19.84
C PRO A 356 -10.11 -16.03 19.55
N GLY A 357 -9.87 -17.27 20.01
CA GLY A 357 -10.75 -18.42 19.75
C GLY A 357 -10.41 -19.22 18.48
N ARG A 358 -9.50 -18.72 17.63
CA ARG A 358 -8.98 -19.43 16.46
C ARG A 358 -7.74 -20.26 16.80
N SER A 359 -7.53 -21.36 16.07
CA SER A 359 -6.46 -22.33 16.40
C SER A 359 -5.97 -23.16 15.20
N GLU A 360 -6.19 -22.67 13.98
CA GLU A 360 -5.88 -23.37 12.73
C GLU A 360 -4.39 -23.80 12.69
N PRO A 361 -4.10 -25.09 12.45
CA PRO A 361 -2.74 -25.63 12.58
C PRO A 361 -1.79 -25.14 11.48
N TYR A 362 -2.32 -24.68 10.35
CA TYR A 362 -1.57 -24.14 9.22
C TYR A 362 -1.31 -22.63 9.32
N LEU A 363 -1.93 -21.91 10.27
CA LEU A 363 -1.71 -20.47 10.50
C LEU A 363 -0.85 -20.26 11.75
N LYS A 364 0.42 -20.63 11.64
CA LYS A 364 1.43 -20.50 12.69
C LYS A 364 2.38 -19.36 12.40
N ARG A 365 3.13 -18.96 13.43
CA ARG A 365 4.26 -18.04 13.28
C ARG A 365 5.23 -18.53 12.20
N ALA A 366 5.66 -17.61 11.35
CA ALA A 366 6.63 -17.85 10.29
C ALA A 366 7.61 -16.68 10.24
N ARG A 367 8.91 -17.01 10.29
CA ARG A 367 9.99 -16.03 10.16
C ARG A 367 10.03 -15.51 8.72
N CYS A 368 9.92 -14.19 8.57
CA CYS A 368 9.97 -13.48 7.30
C CYS A 368 11.40 -12.99 7.02
N VAL A 369 12.37 -13.91 7.07
CA VAL A 369 13.80 -13.62 6.87
C VAL A 369 14.47 -14.85 6.25
N GLU A 370 15.51 -14.63 5.43
CA GLU A 370 16.48 -15.67 5.07
C GLU A 370 17.71 -15.47 5.93
N LEU A 371 18.21 -16.56 6.51
CA LEU A 371 19.50 -16.54 7.22
C LEU A 371 20.69 -16.44 6.25
N GLU A 372 20.46 -16.42 4.93
CA GLU A 372 21.54 -16.34 3.94
C GLU A 372 22.08 -14.91 3.87
N VAL A 373 23.14 -14.70 4.64
CA VAL A 373 23.96 -13.49 4.59
C VAL A 373 25.04 -13.68 3.53
N VAL A 374 25.17 -12.69 2.66
CA VAL A 374 26.29 -12.55 1.73
C VAL A 374 27.42 -11.83 2.46
N THR A 375 28.57 -12.48 2.51
CA THR A 375 29.81 -11.87 2.99
C THR A 375 30.70 -11.52 1.81
N LEU A 376 31.00 -10.24 1.64
CA LEU A 376 32.04 -9.77 0.74
C LEU A 376 33.30 -9.40 1.53
N GLU A 377 34.45 -9.89 1.08
CA GLU A 377 35.74 -9.69 1.74
C GLU A 377 36.64 -8.79 0.91
N GLY A 378 37.16 -7.74 1.53
CA GLY A 378 38.08 -6.81 0.90
C GLY A 378 39.10 -6.27 1.88
N ARG A 379 39.51 -5.03 1.65
CA ARG A 379 40.50 -4.34 2.48
C ARG A 379 39.82 -3.28 3.34
N GLN A 380 40.37 -3.07 4.52
CA GLN A 380 40.10 -1.90 5.34
C GLN A 380 41.42 -1.19 5.64
N THR A 381 41.48 0.11 5.36
CA THR A 381 42.63 0.96 5.68
C THR A 381 42.29 2.08 6.65
N SER A 382 41.02 2.44 6.74
CA SER A 382 40.48 3.41 7.70
C SER A 382 39.16 2.92 8.29
N ALA A 383 38.83 3.35 9.51
CA ALA A 383 37.61 2.96 10.21
C ALA A 383 36.38 3.84 9.88
N VAL A 384 36.58 5.08 9.41
CA VAL A 384 35.52 6.02 9.01
C VAL A 384 36.04 6.91 7.88
N THR A 385 35.21 7.15 6.87
CA THR A 385 35.51 8.03 5.73
C THR A 385 34.34 8.98 5.45
N ASP A 386 34.58 10.01 4.65
CA ASP A 386 33.54 10.74 3.92
C ASP A 386 33.60 10.36 2.43
N GLU A 387 32.81 11.02 1.59
CA GLU A 387 32.85 10.81 0.15
C GLU A 387 34.25 11.07 -0.44
N SER A 388 35.01 12.01 0.10
CA SER A 388 36.40 12.28 -0.32
C SER A 388 37.34 11.15 0.06
N GLY A 389 37.24 10.65 1.28
CA GLY A 389 38.02 9.51 1.78
C GLY A 389 37.73 8.22 1.01
N MET A 390 36.48 7.98 0.63
CA MET A 390 36.09 6.86 -0.24
C MET A 390 36.79 6.96 -1.60
N ARG A 391 36.72 8.12 -2.26
CA ARG A 391 37.35 8.36 -3.57
C ARG A 391 38.86 8.21 -3.51
N ALA A 392 39.49 8.74 -2.45
CA ALA A 392 40.90 8.56 -2.19
C ALA A 392 41.28 7.09 -1.99
N ALA A 393 40.47 6.32 -1.27
CA ALA A 393 40.68 4.88 -1.06
C ALA A 393 40.58 4.08 -2.36
N VAL A 394 39.58 4.37 -3.20
CA VAL A 394 39.47 3.77 -4.55
C VAL A 394 40.70 4.09 -5.39
N MET A 395 41.13 5.36 -5.40
CA MET A 395 42.33 5.77 -6.14
C MET A 395 43.61 5.09 -5.63
N ARG A 396 43.78 4.94 -4.31
CA ARG A 396 44.88 4.17 -3.73
C ARG A 396 44.89 2.74 -4.26
N ALA A 397 43.72 2.10 -4.29
CA ALA A 397 43.58 0.70 -4.69
C ALA A 397 43.97 0.46 -6.15
N VAL A 398 43.69 1.40 -7.06
CA VAL A 398 44.02 1.25 -8.49
C VAL A 398 45.35 1.87 -8.90
N SER A 399 45.83 2.89 -8.18
CA SER A 399 47.01 3.68 -8.59
C SER A 399 48.30 3.24 -7.89
N MET A 400 48.22 2.56 -6.74
CA MET A 400 49.40 2.21 -5.95
C MET A 400 49.67 0.70 -6.03
N LYS A 401 50.75 0.31 -6.71
CA LYS A 401 51.31 -1.05 -6.64
C LYS A 401 52.39 -1.12 -5.55
N GLY A 402 52.23 -2.03 -4.58
CA GLY A 402 53.31 -2.42 -3.66
C GLY A 402 53.98 -1.27 -2.90
N SER A 403 55.32 -1.29 -2.82
CA SER A 403 56.23 -0.47 -1.99
C SER A 403 56.09 1.07 -2.04
N GLN A 404 55.12 1.62 -2.77
CA GLN A 404 54.79 3.05 -2.81
C GLN A 404 53.88 3.50 -1.66
N VAL A 405 53.22 2.59 -0.96
CA VAL A 405 52.30 2.92 0.16
C VAL A 405 53.03 3.56 1.35
N ASP A 406 54.26 3.11 1.61
CA ASP A 406 55.09 3.50 2.76
C ASP A 406 56.04 4.68 2.49
N ALA A 407 56.06 5.20 1.25
CA ALA A 407 56.90 6.34 0.90
C ALA A 407 56.39 7.64 1.55
N ALA A 408 57.30 8.48 2.04
CA ALA A 408 56.98 9.80 2.57
C ALA A 408 56.25 10.64 1.50
N TRP A 409 55.17 11.32 1.90
CA TRP A 409 54.37 12.14 0.99
C TRP A 409 55.09 13.43 0.61
N GLY A 410 55.30 13.67 -0.68
CA GLY A 410 56.04 14.82 -1.18
C GLY A 410 55.94 14.99 -2.70
N ALA A 411 56.71 15.94 -3.24
CA ALA A 411 56.62 16.36 -4.64
C ALA A 411 56.77 15.23 -5.66
N THR A 412 57.68 14.27 -5.42
CA THR A 412 57.90 13.11 -6.31
C THR A 412 56.68 12.19 -6.32
N GLN A 413 56.11 11.90 -5.14
CA GLN A 413 54.93 11.04 -5.01
C GLN A 413 53.71 11.70 -5.66
N ILE A 414 53.58 13.02 -5.54
CA ILE A 414 52.53 13.80 -6.21
C ILE A 414 52.67 13.70 -7.73
N ALA A 415 53.87 13.96 -8.28
CA ALA A 415 54.11 13.87 -9.71
C ALA A 415 53.83 12.46 -10.26
N ASN A 416 54.25 11.42 -9.54
CA ASN A 416 53.97 10.04 -9.92
C ASN A 416 52.47 9.73 -9.93
N ALA A 417 51.73 10.20 -8.93
CA ALA A 417 50.28 10.01 -8.86
C ALA A 417 49.53 10.72 -9.99
N VAL A 418 49.90 11.96 -10.29
CA VAL A 418 49.31 12.75 -11.39
C VAL A 418 49.63 12.11 -12.73
N SER A 419 50.87 11.64 -12.93
CA SER A 419 51.27 10.93 -14.15
C SER A 419 50.52 9.61 -14.32
N ALA A 420 50.35 8.83 -13.25
CA ALA A 420 49.57 7.60 -13.27
C ALA A 420 48.10 7.87 -13.61
N ALA A 421 47.49 8.90 -13.03
CA ALA A 421 46.12 9.31 -13.38
C ALA A 421 46.02 9.75 -14.85
N GLY A 422 46.96 10.56 -15.35
CA GLY A 422 47.02 10.95 -16.76
C GLY A 422 47.08 9.74 -17.70
N ALA A 423 47.90 8.74 -17.36
CA ALA A 423 47.98 7.49 -18.12
C ALA A 423 46.66 6.72 -18.14
N LEU A 424 45.92 6.67 -17.03
CA LEU A 424 44.59 6.05 -16.97
C LEU A 424 43.56 6.79 -17.85
N ALA A 425 43.67 8.11 -17.98
CA ALA A 425 42.83 8.92 -18.85
C ALA A 425 43.26 8.91 -20.33
N GLY A 426 44.39 8.27 -20.67
CA GLY A 426 44.99 8.37 -22.00
C GLY A 426 45.52 9.77 -22.33
N ILE A 427 45.76 10.61 -21.32
CA ILE A 427 46.23 11.99 -21.47
C ILE A 427 47.73 12.03 -21.24
N SER A 428 48.47 12.45 -22.26
CA SER A 428 49.91 12.71 -22.13
C SER A 428 50.11 14.03 -21.36
N PRO A 429 50.90 14.03 -20.27
CA PRO A 429 51.14 15.24 -19.50
C PRO A 429 51.89 16.28 -20.35
N ARG A 430 51.45 17.55 -20.29
CA ARG A 430 52.10 18.66 -21.02
C ARG A 430 53.46 19.06 -20.42
N SER A 431 53.79 18.57 -19.22
CA SER A 431 55.05 18.81 -18.50
C SER A 431 55.48 17.56 -17.73
N SER A 432 56.78 17.31 -17.64
CA SER A 432 57.38 16.22 -16.85
C SER A 432 57.97 16.68 -15.51
N ARG A 433 57.92 17.99 -15.21
CA ARG A 433 58.54 18.57 -14.02
C ARG A 433 57.65 18.41 -12.79
N ALA A 434 58.15 17.79 -11.72
CA ALA A 434 57.44 17.66 -10.44
C ALA A 434 57.11 19.02 -9.79
N PRO A 435 56.07 19.12 -8.94
CA PRO A 435 55.76 20.35 -8.21
C PRO A 435 56.90 20.74 -7.27
N LYS A 436 56.99 22.03 -6.92
CA LYS A 436 58.07 22.54 -6.05
C LYS A 436 57.98 22.01 -4.63
N SER A 437 56.77 21.76 -4.12
CA SER A 437 56.52 21.23 -2.79
C SER A 437 55.16 20.51 -2.76
N SER A 438 54.75 20.05 -1.58
CA SER A 438 53.39 19.52 -1.34
C SER A 438 52.36 20.60 -1.01
N ARG A 439 52.72 21.88 -0.94
CA ARG A 439 51.75 22.97 -0.68
C ARG A 439 50.69 23.02 -1.78
N ARG A 440 49.43 23.26 -1.42
CA ARG A 440 48.30 23.27 -2.37
C ARG A 440 48.58 24.19 -3.56
N ARG A 441 49.18 25.36 -3.34
CA ARG A 441 49.64 26.28 -4.40
C ARG A 441 50.52 25.59 -5.43
N ASP A 442 51.62 24.99 -4.98
CA ASP A 442 52.62 24.37 -5.84
C ASP A 442 52.03 23.15 -6.59
N VAL A 443 51.10 22.42 -5.96
CA VAL A 443 50.40 21.28 -6.58
C VAL A 443 49.36 21.72 -7.60
N LEU A 444 48.57 22.75 -7.30
CA LEU A 444 47.55 23.28 -8.22
C LEU A 444 48.19 23.92 -9.45
N GLU A 445 49.28 24.67 -9.30
CA GLU A 445 50.06 25.18 -10.45
C GLU A 445 50.59 24.04 -11.31
N TYR A 446 51.10 22.98 -10.68
CA TYR A 446 51.57 21.79 -11.40
C TYR A 446 50.44 21.09 -12.17
N LEU A 447 49.27 20.90 -11.56
CA LEU A 447 48.08 20.35 -12.26
C LEU A 447 47.63 21.27 -13.42
N GLY A 448 47.70 22.58 -13.20
CA GLY A 448 47.51 23.63 -14.20
C GLY A 448 48.36 23.44 -15.44
N GLU A 449 49.66 23.25 -15.23
CA GLU A 449 50.64 23.04 -16.29
C GLU A 449 50.45 21.68 -16.98
N VAL A 450 50.34 20.60 -16.21
CA VAL A 450 50.33 19.23 -16.73
C VAL A 450 49.08 18.90 -17.55
N TRP A 451 47.92 19.42 -17.13
CA TRP A 451 46.63 19.13 -17.79
C TRP A 451 46.03 20.34 -18.51
N GLY A 452 46.73 21.48 -18.55
CA GLY A 452 46.27 22.67 -19.25
C GLY A 452 45.12 23.40 -18.54
N LEU A 453 44.95 23.21 -17.22
CA LEU A 453 43.91 23.90 -16.45
C LEU A 453 44.21 25.40 -16.29
N ASP A 454 45.46 25.83 -16.51
CA ASP A 454 45.83 27.25 -16.56
C ASP A 454 45.10 27.99 -17.69
N GLU A 455 45.02 27.35 -18.84
CA GLU A 455 44.30 27.88 -20.00
C GLU A 455 42.80 27.92 -19.72
N ALA A 456 42.24 26.86 -19.13
CA ALA A 456 40.85 26.83 -18.70
C ALA A 456 40.53 27.96 -17.70
N GLY A 457 41.41 28.20 -16.72
CA GLY A 457 41.23 29.26 -15.74
C GLY A 457 41.34 30.67 -16.32
N ARG A 458 42.14 30.85 -17.38
CA ARG A 458 42.24 32.11 -18.11
C ARG A 458 41.05 32.36 -19.04
N VAL A 459 40.53 31.30 -19.67
CA VAL A 459 39.51 31.40 -20.73
C VAL A 459 38.08 31.33 -20.17
N LEU A 460 37.86 30.51 -19.13
CA LEU A 460 36.52 30.16 -18.65
C LEU A 460 36.10 30.87 -17.36
N LEU A 461 37.01 31.61 -16.73
CA LEU A 461 36.75 32.37 -15.51
C LEU A 461 36.90 33.87 -15.76
N LEU A 462 35.86 34.62 -15.39
CA LEU A 462 35.96 36.06 -15.21
C LEU A 462 36.66 36.38 -13.89
N ASP A 463 37.18 37.60 -13.74
CA ASP A 463 37.78 38.03 -12.49
C ASP A 463 36.74 38.08 -11.35
N GLU A 464 35.47 38.35 -11.69
CA GLU A 464 34.33 38.25 -10.78
C GLU A 464 34.09 36.81 -10.31
N ASP A 465 34.22 35.83 -11.21
CA ASP A 465 34.08 34.40 -10.85
C ASP A 465 35.16 34.02 -9.83
N LEU A 466 36.39 34.49 -10.02
CA LEU A 466 37.48 34.21 -9.10
C LEU A 466 37.23 34.84 -7.73
N ARG A 467 36.79 36.11 -7.68
CA ARG A 467 36.44 36.78 -6.41
C ARG A 467 35.27 36.10 -5.68
N TYR A 468 34.32 35.54 -6.43
CA TYR A 468 33.17 34.85 -5.87
C TYR A 468 33.53 33.44 -5.34
N LEU A 469 34.24 32.64 -6.15
CA LEU A 469 34.57 31.25 -5.80
C LEU A 469 35.72 31.15 -4.80
N MET A 470 36.68 32.08 -4.88
CA MET A 470 37.91 32.13 -4.08
C MET A 470 38.00 33.46 -3.29
N PRO A 471 37.04 33.76 -2.40
CA PRO A 471 37.02 35.03 -1.69
C PRO A 471 38.23 35.18 -0.76
N GLY A 472 38.89 36.33 -0.82
CA GLY A 472 40.05 36.65 0.03
C GLY A 472 41.37 36.02 -0.40
N ILE A 473 41.42 35.38 -1.57
CA ILE A 473 42.63 34.76 -2.11
C ILE A 473 43.15 35.62 -3.26
N GLU A 474 44.45 35.91 -3.25
CA GLU A 474 45.10 36.71 -4.30
C GLU A 474 44.99 36.00 -5.66
N ASP A 475 44.68 36.78 -6.70
CA ASP A 475 44.61 36.26 -8.06
C ASP A 475 45.99 35.77 -8.51
N GLY A 476 46.03 34.52 -8.94
CA GLY A 476 47.22 33.86 -9.41
C GLY A 476 46.86 32.52 -10.02
N ARG A 477 47.87 31.87 -10.62
CA ARG A 477 47.68 30.61 -11.35
C ARG A 477 47.02 29.53 -10.48
N ALA A 478 47.52 29.30 -9.27
CA ALA A 478 46.94 28.35 -8.32
C ALA A 478 45.46 28.65 -8.01
N ALA A 479 45.13 29.92 -7.75
CA ALA A 479 43.77 30.34 -7.40
C ALA A 479 42.80 30.13 -8.57
N ARG A 480 43.23 30.42 -9.80
CA ARG A 480 42.46 30.16 -11.02
C ARG A 480 42.26 28.67 -11.27
N VAL A 481 43.28 27.84 -11.09
CA VAL A 481 43.14 26.37 -11.22
C VAL A 481 42.19 25.80 -10.15
N ALA A 482 42.30 26.26 -8.91
CA ALA A 482 41.35 25.88 -7.85
C ALA A 482 39.93 26.32 -8.19
N ALA A 483 39.73 27.55 -8.69
CA ALA A 483 38.43 28.03 -9.12
C ALA A 483 37.85 27.23 -10.29
N VAL A 484 38.68 26.78 -11.26
CA VAL A 484 38.26 25.84 -12.30
C VAL A 484 37.79 24.53 -11.69
N ALA A 485 38.55 23.97 -10.74
CA ALA A 485 38.17 22.74 -10.06
C ALA A 485 36.86 22.88 -9.28
N VAL A 486 36.60 24.03 -8.66
CA VAL A 486 35.32 24.33 -7.97
C VAL A 486 34.17 24.51 -8.97
N LYS A 487 34.37 25.32 -10.02
CA LYS A 487 33.33 25.70 -11.01
C LYS A 487 32.88 24.53 -11.85
N PHE A 488 33.79 23.66 -12.27
CA PHE A 488 33.50 22.46 -13.06
C PHE A 488 33.30 21.22 -12.17
N GLU A 489 32.82 21.46 -10.94
CA GLU A 489 32.35 20.48 -9.96
C GLU A 489 33.36 19.41 -9.52
N ALA A 490 34.64 19.52 -9.88
CA ALA A 490 35.68 18.59 -9.47
C ALA A 490 35.97 18.66 -7.95
N ALA A 491 35.89 19.84 -7.32
CA ALA A 491 36.17 20.04 -5.89
C ALA A 491 34.90 20.21 -5.02
N SER A 492 33.86 20.87 -5.56
CA SER A 492 32.61 21.15 -4.83
C SER A 492 31.84 19.88 -4.46
N LEU A 493 31.87 18.85 -5.31
CA LEU A 493 31.28 17.52 -5.04
C LEU A 493 32.12 16.66 -4.08
N LEU A 494 33.25 17.18 -3.59
CA LEU A 494 34.21 16.47 -2.74
C LEU A 494 34.29 16.99 -1.30
N GLY A 495 33.71 18.15 -0.98
CA GLY A 495 33.89 18.77 0.34
C GLY A 495 35.36 19.20 0.61
N LEU A 496 36.17 19.35 -0.44
CA LEU A 496 37.56 19.81 -0.32
C LEU A 496 37.61 21.33 -0.21
N ASP A 497 38.28 21.83 0.84
CA ASP A 497 38.60 23.25 0.95
C ASP A 497 39.95 23.56 0.29
N LEU A 498 39.90 24.15 -0.91
CA LEU A 498 41.09 24.57 -1.67
C LEU A 498 41.49 26.03 -1.40
N ARG A 499 41.00 26.64 -0.33
CA ARG A 499 41.22 28.06 -0.03
C ARG A 499 42.55 28.35 0.68
N ASP A 500 42.99 27.45 1.56
CA ASP A 500 44.31 27.56 2.18
C ASP A 500 45.39 26.99 1.23
N LEU A 501 45.90 27.88 0.37
CA LEU A 501 46.89 27.54 -0.66
C LEU A 501 48.28 27.22 -0.08
N ASP A 502 48.59 27.66 1.13
CA ASP A 502 49.92 27.51 1.72
C ASP A 502 50.04 26.25 2.59
N ALA A 503 48.93 25.68 3.04
CA ALA A 503 48.91 24.37 3.66
C ALA A 503 49.28 23.24 2.68
N ALA A 504 49.82 22.15 3.22
CA ALA A 504 50.18 20.96 2.45
C ALA A 504 48.92 20.25 1.93
N MET A 505 48.88 19.95 0.63
CA MET A 505 47.89 19.05 0.06
C MET A 505 48.19 17.63 0.54
N THR A 506 47.24 17.02 1.25
CA THR A 506 47.39 15.65 1.71
C THR A 506 47.25 14.66 0.54
N ARG A 507 47.68 13.42 0.77
CA ARG A 507 47.52 12.31 -0.19
C ARG A 507 46.05 12.12 -0.58
N ASP A 508 45.18 12.18 0.42
CA ASP A 508 43.76 11.89 0.24
C ASP A 508 43.06 13.02 -0.51
N GLU A 509 43.43 14.29 -0.23
CA GLU A 509 42.94 15.44 -0.99
C GLU A 509 43.31 15.36 -2.47
N LEU A 510 44.57 15.06 -2.78
CA LEU A 510 45.00 14.91 -4.16
C LEU A 510 44.26 13.74 -4.82
N PHE A 511 44.23 12.56 -4.19
CA PHE A 511 43.63 11.38 -4.80
C PHE A 511 42.13 11.55 -5.00
N SER A 512 41.44 12.20 -4.06
CA SER A 512 40.04 12.56 -4.21
C SER A 512 39.81 13.47 -5.43
N LEU A 513 40.67 14.48 -5.63
CA LEU A 513 40.64 15.36 -6.81
C LEU A 513 40.93 14.61 -8.12
N LEU A 514 41.95 13.75 -8.15
CA LEU A 514 42.29 12.92 -9.31
C LEU A 514 41.15 11.97 -9.68
N TYR A 515 40.50 11.35 -8.68
CA TYR A 515 39.32 10.50 -8.90
C TYR A 515 38.20 11.27 -9.60
N ALA A 516 37.86 12.46 -9.10
CA ALA A 516 36.78 13.27 -9.66
C ALA A 516 37.07 13.65 -11.12
N TRP A 517 38.32 14.01 -11.41
CA TRP A 517 38.75 14.28 -12.78
C TRP A 517 38.64 13.04 -13.69
N LEU A 518 39.11 11.88 -13.23
CA LEU A 518 39.02 10.62 -13.97
C LEU A 518 37.58 10.16 -14.19
N ARG A 519 36.70 10.39 -13.21
CA ARG A 519 35.25 10.16 -13.35
C ARG A 519 34.66 11.05 -14.44
N ASN A 520 34.99 12.34 -14.46
CA ASN A 520 34.52 13.28 -15.49
C ASN A 520 35.06 12.92 -16.88
N ALA A 521 36.26 12.33 -16.96
CA ALA A 521 36.84 11.79 -18.19
C ALA A 521 36.25 10.41 -18.60
N GLY A 522 35.32 9.84 -17.82
CA GLY A 522 34.68 8.55 -18.12
C GLY A 522 35.54 7.32 -17.78
N VAL A 523 36.68 7.49 -17.12
CA VAL A 523 37.55 6.38 -16.69
C VAL A 523 36.91 5.59 -15.55
N PHE A 524 36.33 6.29 -14.58
CA PHE A 524 35.51 5.66 -13.55
C PHE A 524 34.03 5.76 -13.89
N THR A 525 33.34 4.63 -13.76
CA THR A 525 31.89 4.54 -13.92
C THR A 525 31.26 3.85 -12.71
N GLU A 526 30.00 4.14 -12.43
CA GLU A 526 29.25 3.53 -11.34
C GLU A 526 28.16 2.63 -11.92
N LEU A 527 28.17 1.36 -11.52
CA LEU A 527 27.09 0.43 -11.80
C LEU A 527 26.24 0.25 -10.54
N ASN A 528 25.06 0.87 -10.56
CA ASN A 528 24.10 0.78 -9.46
C ASN A 528 23.14 -0.39 -9.68
N GLY A 529 22.84 -1.17 -8.65
CA GLY A 529 21.86 -2.24 -8.76
C GLY A 529 21.53 -2.88 -7.41
N SER A 530 20.86 -4.03 -7.47
CA SER A 530 20.60 -4.86 -6.29
C SER A 530 21.54 -6.05 -6.27
N LEU A 531 22.12 -6.35 -5.12
CA LEU A 531 22.92 -7.55 -4.89
C LEU A 531 22.05 -8.79 -5.15
N VAL A 532 22.54 -9.76 -5.91
CA VAL A 532 21.84 -11.03 -6.17
C VAL A 532 22.48 -12.15 -5.38
N ARG A 533 23.81 -12.22 -5.42
CA ARG A 533 24.64 -13.17 -4.68
C ARG A 533 26.04 -12.58 -4.50
N GLY A 534 26.76 -13.09 -3.52
CA GLY A 534 28.18 -12.79 -3.36
C GLY A 534 28.82 -13.75 -2.37
N GLU A 535 30.13 -13.92 -2.52
CA GLU A 535 30.94 -14.76 -1.65
C GLU A 535 32.39 -14.34 -1.78
N GLY A 536 33.01 -13.90 -0.69
CA GLY A 536 34.38 -13.40 -0.68
C GLY A 536 34.54 -12.24 -1.66
N ARG A 537 35.20 -12.47 -2.79
CA ARG A 537 35.45 -11.43 -3.82
C ARG A 537 34.51 -11.49 -5.03
N LEU A 538 33.63 -12.49 -5.07
CA LEU A 538 32.61 -12.61 -6.11
C LEU A 538 31.41 -11.75 -5.73
N VAL A 539 30.95 -10.93 -6.65
CA VAL A 539 29.72 -10.15 -6.49
C VAL A 539 28.89 -10.25 -7.75
N VAL A 540 27.58 -10.46 -7.59
CA VAL A 540 26.62 -10.37 -8.68
C VAL A 540 25.60 -9.30 -8.35
N VAL A 541 25.49 -8.31 -9.23
CA VAL A 541 24.57 -7.18 -9.09
C VAL A 541 23.61 -7.17 -10.27
N ARG A 542 22.31 -7.14 -9.98
CA ARG A 542 21.25 -6.95 -10.97
C ARG A 542 21.07 -5.47 -11.25
N ASN A 543 21.34 -5.07 -12.48
CA ASN A 543 21.05 -3.73 -13.00
C ASN A 543 19.92 -3.87 -14.04
N LYS A 544 18.74 -3.32 -13.72
CA LYS A 544 17.51 -3.54 -14.49
C LYS A 544 17.25 -5.06 -14.63
N ASP A 545 17.18 -5.58 -15.85
CA ASP A 545 16.91 -7.00 -16.13
C ASP A 545 18.18 -7.81 -16.45
N ARG A 546 19.37 -7.30 -16.10
CA ARG A 546 20.65 -7.96 -16.39
C ARG A 546 21.48 -8.17 -15.13
N ASP A 547 21.96 -9.39 -14.96
CA ASP A 547 22.89 -9.76 -13.90
C ASP A 547 24.33 -9.51 -14.35
N VAL A 548 25.05 -8.69 -13.60
CA VAL A 548 26.47 -8.41 -13.83
C VAL A 548 27.27 -9.14 -12.77
N THR A 549 28.05 -10.13 -13.21
CA THR A 549 28.97 -10.88 -12.36
C THR A 549 30.35 -10.26 -12.44
N ALA A 550 30.96 -9.99 -11.28
CA ALA A 550 32.32 -9.49 -11.20
C ALA A 550 33.09 -10.19 -10.07
N ILE A 551 34.39 -10.37 -10.28
CA ILE A 551 35.34 -10.79 -9.25
C ILE A 551 36.31 -9.65 -9.07
N PHE A 552 36.32 -9.01 -7.90
CA PHE A 552 37.20 -7.88 -7.63
C PHE A 552 38.56 -8.34 -7.10
N ALA A 553 39.59 -7.51 -7.29
CA ALA A 553 40.96 -7.86 -6.93
C ALA A 553 41.16 -7.86 -5.40
N PRO A 554 42.10 -8.66 -4.86
CA PRO A 554 42.53 -8.52 -3.48
C PRO A 554 42.98 -7.07 -3.20
N GLY A 555 42.58 -6.50 -2.07
CA GLY A 555 42.90 -5.11 -1.75
C GLY A 555 41.85 -4.08 -2.19
N THR A 556 40.81 -4.50 -2.92
CA THR A 556 39.67 -3.63 -3.28
C THR A 556 38.97 -3.14 -2.01
N PRO A 557 38.77 -1.82 -1.84
CA PRO A 557 38.09 -1.29 -0.67
C PRO A 557 36.59 -1.52 -0.78
N LEU A 558 35.99 -1.90 0.34
CA LEU A 558 34.56 -2.10 0.47
C LEU A 558 33.99 -1.02 1.38
N PHE A 559 32.83 -0.50 1.03
CA PHE A 559 32.24 0.62 1.73
C PHE A 559 30.79 0.35 2.11
N ARG A 560 30.40 0.78 3.29
CA ARG A 560 29.00 0.88 3.73
C ARG A 560 28.61 2.34 3.80
N ARG A 561 27.58 2.72 3.03
CA ARG A 561 27.03 4.07 3.05
C ARG A 561 25.90 4.16 4.09
N LEU A 562 26.09 5.03 5.07
CA LEU A 562 25.18 5.34 6.18
C LEU A 562 24.64 6.76 5.97
N ASN A 563 23.55 6.91 5.22
CA ASN A 563 23.04 8.21 4.79
C ASN A 563 24.12 9.05 4.08
N ASP A 564 24.60 10.14 4.72
CA ASP A 564 25.61 11.07 4.25
C ASP A 564 27.06 10.62 4.55
N ARG A 565 27.25 9.54 5.31
CA ARG A 565 28.56 9.03 5.73
C ARG A 565 28.92 7.75 5.01
N VAL A 566 30.22 7.50 4.87
CA VAL A 566 30.74 6.27 4.24
C VAL A 566 31.75 5.61 5.18
N ARG A 567 31.60 4.32 5.43
CA ARG A 567 32.55 3.54 6.24
C ARG A 567 33.24 2.51 5.38
N GLU A 568 34.57 2.51 5.37
CA GLU A 568 35.34 1.40 4.78
C GLU A 568 35.28 0.19 5.72
N GLU A 569 34.94 -0.98 5.20
CA GLU A 569 34.79 -2.24 5.95
C GLU A 569 35.67 -3.32 5.36
N ARG A 570 36.30 -4.13 6.22
CA ARG A 570 37.05 -5.30 5.77
C ARG A 570 36.12 -6.36 5.20
N GLU A 571 34.94 -6.46 5.80
CA GLU A 571 33.91 -7.43 5.48
C GLU A 571 32.58 -6.69 5.38
N LEU A 572 31.92 -6.78 4.23
CA LEU A 572 30.55 -6.31 4.07
C LEU A 572 29.61 -7.50 4.20
N VAL A 573 28.85 -7.52 5.29
CA VAL A 573 27.67 -8.38 5.42
C VAL A 573 26.50 -7.68 4.73
N ALA A 574 25.87 -8.41 3.81
CA ALA A 574 24.76 -7.97 3.00
C ALA A 574 23.77 -9.12 2.82
N GLN A 575 22.68 -8.87 2.12
CA GLN A 575 21.73 -9.88 1.69
C GLN A 575 21.32 -9.64 0.24
N PRO A 576 20.90 -10.69 -0.48
CA PRO A 576 20.29 -10.52 -1.78
C PRO A 576 19.14 -9.48 -1.73
N GLY A 577 19.17 -8.52 -2.64
CA GLY A 577 18.24 -7.40 -2.73
C GLY A 577 18.79 -6.06 -2.20
N ASP A 578 19.85 -6.06 -1.40
CA ASP A 578 20.48 -4.82 -0.91
C ASP A 578 21.02 -3.97 -2.07
N ARG A 579 21.00 -2.65 -1.92
CA ARG A 579 21.48 -1.74 -2.96
C ARG A 579 23.00 -1.70 -2.93
N ALA A 580 23.60 -2.03 -4.07
CA ALA A 580 25.04 -2.03 -4.25
C ALA A 580 25.44 -1.17 -5.45
N THR A 581 26.59 -0.49 -5.32
CA THR A 581 27.25 0.25 -6.40
C THR A 581 28.63 -0.35 -6.62
N LEU A 582 28.88 -0.82 -7.85
CA LEU A 582 30.22 -1.21 -8.28
C LEU A 582 30.89 0.01 -8.91
N ILE A 583 31.98 0.48 -8.30
CA ILE A 583 32.85 1.50 -8.90
C ILE A 583 33.79 0.77 -9.85
N ARG A 584 33.72 1.11 -11.14
CA ARG A 584 34.40 0.40 -12.21
C ARG A 584 35.43 1.27 -12.91
N MET A 585 36.55 0.67 -13.28
CA MET A 585 37.54 1.19 -14.21
C MET A 585 37.65 0.22 -15.38
N GLY A 586 36.93 0.48 -16.46
CA GLY A 586 36.70 -0.52 -17.51
C GLY A 586 35.97 -1.75 -16.96
N ASP A 587 36.60 -2.93 -17.06
CA ASP A 587 36.07 -4.20 -16.54
C ASP A 587 36.55 -4.52 -15.10
N VAL A 588 37.45 -3.70 -14.56
CA VAL A 588 37.94 -3.86 -13.19
C VAL A 588 36.98 -3.20 -12.21
N VAL A 589 36.58 -3.92 -11.17
CA VAL A 589 35.87 -3.35 -10.01
C VAL A 589 36.90 -2.77 -9.06
N ALA A 590 36.92 -1.44 -8.96
CA ALA A 590 37.85 -0.65 -8.16
C ALA A 590 37.33 -0.34 -6.74
N GLY A 591 36.03 -0.56 -6.49
CA GLY A 591 35.42 -0.44 -5.17
C GLY A 591 34.00 -0.96 -5.18
N VAL A 592 33.50 -1.38 -4.02
CA VAL A 592 32.10 -1.80 -3.83
C VAL A 592 31.50 -0.96 -2.72
N VAL A 593 30.36 -0.34 -2.99
CA VAL A 593 29.60 0.42 -1.99
C VAL A 593 28.27 -0.27 -1.76
N LEU A 594 28.00 -0.69 -0.53
CA LEU A 594 26.72 -1.20 -0.09
C LEU A 594 25.97 -0.07 0.63
N GLN A 595 24.73 0.19 0.25
CA GLN A 595 23.87 1.10 0.98
C GLN A 595 23.35 0.40 2.23
N GLU A 596 23.49 1.02 3.40
CA GLU A 596 22.92 0.47 4.62
C GLU A 596 21.39 0.41 4.52
N ASN A 597 20.85 -0.74 4.92
CA ASN A 597 19.42 -0.95 5.03
C ASN A 597 19.03 -1.01 6.52
N PHE A 598 18.52 0.12 7.02
CA PHE A 598 18.11 0.25 8.42
C PHE A 598 16.87 -0.57 8.79
N ASP A 599 16.13 -1.06 7.80
CA ASP A 599 14.94 -1.89 8.01
C ASP A 599 15.28 -3.38 8.28
N GLY A 600 16.58 -3.73 8.22
CA GLY A 600 17.11 -5.02 8.68
C GLY A 600 17.22 -6.05 7.56
N ALA A 601 17.06 -7.34 7.92
CA ALA A 601 17.20 -8.48 7.01
C ALA A 601 15.87 -9.13 6.60
N ALA A 602 14.75 -8.58 7.07
CA ALA A 602 13.45 -9.19 6.81
C ALA A 602 13.08 -9.05 5.33
N PHE A 603 12.37 -10.04 4.78
CA PHE A 603 11.93 -9.97 3.39
C PHE A 603 10.99 -8.79 3.13
N ASP A 604 10.26 -8.34 4.14
CA ASP A 604 9.33 -7.22 4.08
C ASP A 604 9.97 -5.84 4.31
N GLN A 605 11.31 -5.77 4.40
CA GLN A 605 12.10 -4.53 4.61
C GLN A 605 11.89 -3.42 3.57
N ARG A 606 11.36 -3.75 2.39
CA ARG A 606 11.06 -2.75 1.34
C ARG A 606 9.70 -2.06 1.55
N SER A 607 8.92 -2.53 2.51
CA SER A 607 7.65 -1.91 2.87
C SER A 607 7.87 -0.58 3.57
N SER A 608 7.05 0.43 3.30
CA SER A 608 7.01 1.65 4.14
C SER A 608 6.52 1.41 5.57
N PHE A 609 6.14 0.17 5.90
CA PHE A 609 5.72 -0.28 7.22
C PHE A 609 6.70 -1.29 7.84
N SER A 610 7.88 -1.49 7.27
CA SER A 610 8.98 -2.23 7.91
C SER A 610 9.34 -1.64 9.27
N SER A 611 9.19 -0.32 9.40
CA SER A 611 9.25 0.45 10.63
C SER A 611 8.32 1.68 10.54
N TRP A 612 7.75 2.10 11.66
CA TRP A 612 6.92 3.31 11.71
C TRP A 612 6.91 3.95 13.11
N VAL A 613 6.71 5.26 13.14
CA VAL A 613 6.45 6.04 14.36
C VAL A 613 5.10 6.73 14.22
N ARG A 614 4.27 6.66 15.27
CA ARG A 614 3.00 7.39 15.38
C ARG A 614 2.93 8.06 16.74
N THR A 615 2.71 9.36 16.76
CA THR A 615 2.52 10.11 18.01
C THR A 615 1.12 10.69 18.01
N PHE A 616 0.39 10.45 19.10
CA PHE A 616 -0.92 11.00 19.33
C PHE A 616 -0.88 11.87 20.57
N ARG A 617 -1.61 12.99 20.53
CA ARG A 617 -2.01 13.69 21.75
C ARG A 617 -3.06 12.87 22.48
N GLU A 618 -3.17 13.08 23.79
CA GLU A 618 -4.18 12.41 24.61
C GLU A 618 -5.60 12.57 24.06
N ASP A 619 -5.98 13.78 23.62
CA ASP A 619 -7.31 14.07 23.07
C ASP A 619 -7.60 13.31 21.76
N GLU A 620 -6.59 13.13 20.90
CA GLU A 620 -6.70 12.34 19.67
C GLU A 620 -6.88 10.85 19.97
N LEU A 621 -6.17 10.35 20.99
CA LEU A 621 -6.24 8.94 21.36
C LEU A 621 -7.55 8.60 22.10
N VAL A 622 -8.02 9.50 22.97
CA VAL A 622 -9.35 9.43 23.61
C VAL A 622 -10.44 9.34 22.55
N ALA A 623 -10.41 10.21 21.53
CA ALA A 623 -11.35 10.16 20.42
C ALA A 623 -11.25 8.80 19.68
N SER A 624 -10.04 8.35 19.35
CA SER A 624 -9.88 7.08 18.63
C SER A 624 -10.43 5.86 19.38
N ILE A 625 -10.16 5.76 20.69
CA ILE A 625 -10.63 4.67 21.57
C ILE A 625 -12.15 4.76 21.76
N SER A 626 -12.66 5.98 21.97
CA SER A 626 -14.08 6.27 22.20
C SER A 626 -15.01 5.78 21.10
N ARG A 627 -14.54 5.68 19.86
CA ARG A 627 -15.30 5.11 18.73
C ARG A 627 -15.82 3.69 18.99
N ARG A 628 -15.17 2.93 19.87
CA ARG A 628 -15.54 1.53 20.19
C ARG A 628 -15.80 1.33 21.67
N ASN A 629 -14.95 1.95 22.50
CA ASN A 629 -15.02 1.89 23.95
C ASN A 629 -15.11 3.32 24.48
N PRO A 630 -16.33 3.82 24.70
CA PRO A 630 -16.57 5.12 25.31
C PRO A 630 -15.68 5.47 26.49
N ILE A 631 -14.89 6.54 26.37
CA ILE A 631 -14.12 7.14 27.47
C ILE A 631 -14.13 8.67 27.34
N SER A 632 -14.07 9.39 28.46
CA SER A 632 -13.89 10.85 28.48
C SER A 632 -12.45 11.25 28.79
N GLU A 633 -11.73 10.42 29.56
CA GLU A 633 -10.34 10.64 29.92
C GLU A 633 -9.55 9.35 29.73
N LEU A 634 -8.27 9.49 29.38
CA LEU A 634 -7.33 8.37 29.32
C LEU A 634 -6.29 8.59 30.42
N HIS A 635 -6.28 7.72 31.43
CA HIS A 635 -5.30 7.81 32.53
C HIS A 635 -4.07 6.94 32.26
N ALA A 636 -4.27 5.72 31.76
CA ALA A 636 -3.15 4.83 31.47
C ALA A 636 -3.44 3.84 30.33
N ILE A 637 -2.37 3.42 29.67
CA ILE A 637 -2.33 2.29 28.74
C ILE A 637 -1.27 1.33 29.25
N ARG A 638 -1.65 0.08 29.55
CA ARG A 638 -0.72 -0.95 30.02
C ARG A 638 -0.71 -2.15 29.09
N ILE A 639 0.47 -2.50 28.59
CA ILE A 639 0.67 -3.73 27.82
C ILE A 639 0.68 -4.90 28.81
N LEU A 640 -0.30 -5.79 28.69
CA LEU A 640 -0.45 -6.94 29.59
C LEU A 640 0.29 -8.18 29.08
N GLY A 641 0.42 -8.34 27.76
CA GLY A 641 1.02 -9.53 27.16
C GLY A 641 1.59 -9.30 25.78
N ARG A 642 2.58 -10.12 25.44
CA ARG A 642 3.18 -10.23 24.09
C ARG A 642 3.27 -11.69 23.69
N ASP A 643 3.09 -11.95 22.39
CA ASP A 643 3.30 -13.27 21.82
C ASP A 643 4.79 -13.48 21.48
N PRO A 644 5.21 -14.68 21.04
CA PRO A 644 6.59 -14.93 20.63
C PRO A 644 7.11 -14.01 19.52
N SER A 645 6.22 -13.54 18.62
CA SER A 645 6.55 -12.55 17.58
C SER A 645 6.63 -11.11 18.11
N GLN A 646 6.45 -10.92 19.42
CA GLN A 646 6.46 -9.66 20.16
C GLN A 646 5.24 -8.75 19.93
N ARG A 647 4.18 -9.25 19.27
CA ARG A 647 2.94 -8.49 19.11
C ARG A 647 2.19 -8.42 20.43
N VAL A 648 1.64 -7.24 20.71
CA VAL A 648 0.80 -7.02 21.89
C VAL A 648 -0.48 -7.85 21.75
N THR A 649 -0.69 -8.78 22.68
CA THR A 649 -1.83 -9.68 22.69
C THR A 649 -3.01 -9.09 23.44
N SER A 650 -2.71 -8.38 24.53
CA SER A 650 -3.67 -7.77 25.44
C SER A 650 -3.16 -6.43 25.97
N LEU A 651 -4.07 -5.46 26.04
CA LEU A 651 -3.82 -4.09 26.43
C LEU A 651 -4.90 -3.65 27.41
N GLU A 652 -4.53 -3.24 28.61
CA GLU A 652 -5.44 -2.61 29.57
C GLU A 652 -5.48 -1.10 29.31
N ILE A 653 -6.69 -0.55 29.29
CA ILE A 653 -6.97 0.88 29.28
C ILE A 653 -7.56 1.25 30.63
N GLU A 654 -6.97 2.24 31.29
CA GLU A 654 -7.53 2.89 32.48
C GLU A 654 -8.08 4.26 32.06
N ALA A 655 -9.36 4.47 32.34
CA ALA A 655 -10.13 5.64 31.97
C ALA A 655 -10.68 6.37 33.20
N GLU A 656 -11.58 7.33 33.00
CA GLU A 656 -12.21 8.10 34.08
C GLU A 656 -12.81 7.22 35.19
N GLU A 657 -12.86 7.76 36.41
CA GLU A 657 -13.46 7.12 37.59
C GLU A 657 -12.84 5.76 37.97
N GLY A 658 -11.61 5.48 37.52
CA GLY A 658 -10.91 4.21 37.77
C GLY A 658 -11.47 3.05 36.95
N ARG A 659 -12.26 3.33 35.91
CA ARG A 659 -12.78 2.31 35.00
C ARG A 659 -11.63 1.70 34.20
N THR A 660 -11.50 0.38 34.23
CA THR A 660 -10.56 -0.37 33.39
C THR A 660 -11.28 -1.30 32.42
N PHE A 661 -10.69 -1.51 31.24
CA PHE A 661 -11.10 -2.55 30.29
C PHE A 661 -9.92 -3.04 29.47
N THR A 662 -10.01 -4.29 28.99
CA THR A 662 -8.95 -4.93 28.21
C THR A 662 -9.35 -5.02 26.74
N LEU A 663 -8.41 -4.68 25.87
CA LEU A 663 -8.47 -4.92 24.43
C LEU A 663 -7.58 -6.11 24.09
N GLU A 664 -8.06 -7.01 23.23
CA GLU A 664 -7.31 -8.20 22.80
C GLU A 664 -7.38 -8.32 21.27
N GLY A 665 -6.30 -8.78 20.63
CA GLY A 665 -6.25 -9.01 19.19
C GLY A 665 -6.45 -7.75 18.33
N LEU A 666 -7.22 -7.87 17.24
CA LEU A 666 -7.51 -6.77 16.29
C LEU A 666 -8.09 -5.48 16.91
N PRO A 667 -9.00 -5.53 17.89
CA PRO A 667 -9.48 -4.35 18.62
C PRO A 667 -8.39 -3.39 19.11
N ILE A 668 -7.18 -3.86 19.43
CA ILE A 668 -6.06 -3.02 19.89
C ILE A 668 -5.69 -2.00 18.81
N ARG A 669 -5.21 -2.45 17.63
CA ARG A 669 -4.81 -1.54 16.54
C ARG A 669 -5.95 -0.64 16.07
N TRP A 670 -7.17 -1.15 16.07
CA TRP A 670 -8.34 -0.38 15.64
C TRP A 670 -8.71 0.73 16.61
N SER A 671 -8.62 0.48 17.92
CA SER A 671 -8.94 1.47 18.95
C SER A 671 -7.82 2.50 19.08
N LEU A 672 -6.57 2.10 18.95
CA LEU A 672 -5.42 3.01 18.98
C LEU A 672 -5.18 3.76 17.66
N GLY A 673 -5.79 3.32 16.56
CA GLY A 673 -5.59 3.95 15.24
C GLY A 673 -4.18 3.75 14.66
N ILE A 674 -3.55 2.61 14.98
CA ILE A 674 -2.18 2.29 14.56
C ILE A 674 -2.15 1.18 13.48
N PRO A 675 -1.04 1.06 12.70
CA PRO A 675 -0.96 0.09 11.62
C PRO A 675 -1.09 -1.37 12.07
N ASP A 676 -0.56 -1.71 13.26
CA ASP A 676 -0.28 -3.08 13.69
C ASP A 676 -0.14 -3.17 15.23
N ASN A 677 -0.28 -4.37 15.82
CA ASN A 677 -0.07 -4.65 17.26
C ASN A 677 1.42 -4.85 17.64
N LEU A 678 2.34 -4.85 16.68
CA LEU A 678 3.78 -4.94 16.91
C LEU A 678 4.37 -3.55 17.17
N PHE A 679 4.28 -3.11 18.43
CA PHE A 679 4.80 -1.81 18.85
C PHE A 679 5.35 -1.79 20.27
N VAL A 680 6.13 -0.76 20.58
CA VAL A 680 6.41 -0.27 21.93
C VAL A 680 5.77 1.11 22.11
N LEU A 681 5.43 1.44 23.35
CA LEU A 681 4.76 2.69 23.70
C LEU A 681 5.66 3.50 24.63
N ASP A 682 5.87 4.77 24.30
CA ASP A 682 6.43 5.79 25.17
C ASP A 682 5.36 6.85 25.47
N THR A 683 5.24 7.26 26.73
CA THR A 683 4.31 8.30 27.15
C THR A 683 5.12 9.47 27.72
N SER A 684 4.95 10.65 27.15
CA SER A 684 5.67 11.85 27.57
C SER A 684 4.73 13.02 27.77
N LYS A 685 5.09 13.94 28.67
CA LYS A 685 4.40 15.22 28.85
C LYS A 685 5.27 16.33 28.27
N GLY A 686 4.78 16.99 27.23
CA GLY A 686 5.51 18.09 26.60
C GLY A 686 5.65 19.30 27.53
N ARG A 687 6.49 20.27 27.14
CA ARG A 687 6.64 21.54 27.87
C ARG A 687 5.36 22.38 27.88
N ASP A 688 4.48 22.12 26.92
CA ASP A 688 3.12 22.67 26.82
C ASP A 688 2.13 22.01 27.79
N GLY A 689 2.57 21.02 28.58
CA GLY A 689 1.72 20.27 29.50
C GLY A 689 0.86 19.20 28.82
N VAL A 690 0.94 19.05 27.50
CA VAL A 690 0.15 18.07 26.74
C VAL A 690 0.81 16.69 26.81
N VAL A 691 0.03 15.70 27.23
CA VAL A 691 0.44 14.29 27.24
C VAL A 691 0.41 13.75 25.80
N ARG A 692 1.48 13.05 25.42
CA ARG A 692 1.69 12.44 24.11
C ARG A 692 2.04 10.98 24.26
N TYR A 693 1.41 10.15 23.44
CA TYR A 693 1.65 8.72 23.32
C TYR A 693 2.37 8.46 22.01
N THR A 694 3.64 8.04 22.08
CA THR A 694 4.46 7.73 20.92
C THR A 694 4.61 6.22 20.78
N PHE A 695 4.07 5.70 19.68
CA PHE A 695 4.15 4.31 19.28
C PHE A 695 5.28 4.14 18.27
N LEU A 696 6.25 3.29 18.59
CA LEU A 696 7.27 2.84 17.66
C LEU A 696 6.97 1.38 17.32
N GLY A 697 6.72 1.10 16.04
CA GLY A 697 6.27 -0.22 15.64
C GLY A 697 6.74 -0.66 14.26
N LYS A 698 6.30 -1.86 13.90
CA LYS A 698 6.58 -2.52 12.62
C LYS A 698 5.32 -3.22 12.11
N GLY A 699 5.30 -3.54 10.83
CA GLY A 699 4.20 -4.26 10.20
C GLY A 699 2.98 -3.38 9.89
N TRP A 700 2.08 -3.95 9.10
CA TRP A 700 0.80 -3.38 8.75
C TRP A 700 -0.18 -4.50 8.39
N GLY A 701 -1.32 -4.49 9.08
CA GLY A 701 -2.34 -5.51 8.94
C GLY A 701 -2.48 -6.32 10.21
N HIS A 702 -2.95 -7.57 10.07
CA HIS A 702 -3.18 -8.45 11.21
C HIS A 702 -1.98 -9.33 11.52
N GLY A 703 -0.96 -9.42 10.66
CA GLY A 703 0.28 -10.14 10.99
C GLY A 703 0.20 -11.67 10.96
N VAL A 704 -0.84 -12.27 10.39
CA VAL A 704 -1.04 -13.74 10.38
C VAL A 704 -0.96 -14.23 8.93
N GLY A 705 -0.44 -15.44 8.72
CA GLY A 705 -0.40 -16.07 7.39
C GLY A 705 0.56 -15.38 6.42
N PHE A 706 0.21 -15.35 5.14
CA PHE A 706 1.09 -14.87 4.06
C PHE A 706 1.41 -13.38 4.17
N CYS A 707 2.69 -13.01 4.16
CA CYS A 707 3.13 -11.62 4.13
C CYS A 707 3.34 -11.14 2.69
N GLN A 708 2.57 -10.14 2.24
CA GLN A 708 2.62 -9.64 0.86
C GLN A 708 3.99 -9.02 0.53
N ASN A 709 4.49 -8.09 1.35
CA ASN A 709 5.83 -7.52 1.18
C ASN A 709 6.94 -8.56 1.36
N GLY A 710 6.74 -9.51 2.26
CA GLY A 710 7.66 -10.63 2.45
C GLY A 710 7.75 -11.53 1.23
N SER A 711 6.62 -11.83 0.57
CA SER A 711 6.58 -12.63 -0.65
C SER A 711 7.34 -12.00 -1.81
N GLN A 712 7.25 -10.67 -1.97
CA GLN A 712 8.03 -9.90 -2.93
C GLN A 712 9.52 -10.01 -2.61
N GLY A 713 9.89 -9.85 -1.34
CA GLY A 713 11.25 -10.02 -0.87
C GLY A 713 11.81 -11.41 -1.14
N MET A 714 11.02 -12.46 -0.94
CA MET A 714 11.39 -13.85 -1.27
C MET A 714 11.52 -14.08 -2.78
N ALA A 715 10.56 -13.61 -3.57
CA ALA A 715 10.58 -13.76 -5.03
C ALA A 715 11.78 -13.06 -5.68
N LEU A 716 12.19 -11.90 -5.16
CA LEU A 716 13.41 -11.20 -5.58
C LEU A 716 14.68 -12.03 -5.36
N ARG A 717 14.65 -12.94 -4.38
CA ARG A 717 15.74 -13.89 -4.06
C ARG A 717 15.61 -15.21 -4.81
N GLY A 718 14.64 -15.31 -5.72
CA GLY A 718 14.45 -16.46 -6.61
C GLY A 718 13.43 -17.48 -6.11
N ALA A 719 12.81 -17.26 -4.95
CA ALA A 719 11.81 -18.18 -4.42
C ALA A 719 10.61 -18.33 -5.36
N LYS A 720 10.16 -19.57 -5.56
CA LYS A 720 8.96 -19.89 -6.33
C LYS A 720 7.70 -19.70 -5.50
N ALA A 721 6.57 -19.51 -6.16
CA ALA A 721 5.27 -19.32 -5.49
C ALA A 721 4.99 -20.40 -4.43
N GLU A 722 5.35 -21.66 -4.70
CA GLU A 722 5.17 -22.76 -3.76
C GLU A 722 6.03 -22.63 -2.50
N GLU A 723 7.31 -22.26 -2.64
CA GLU A 723 8.23 -22.06 -1.52
C GLU A 723 7.79 -20.88 -0.65
N ILE A 724 7.30 -19.82 -1.29
CA ILE A 724 6.73 -18.65 -0.61
C ILE A 724 5.51 -19.06 0.21
N LEU A 725 4.56 -19.80 -0.37
CA LEU A 725 3.35 -20.21 0.35
C LEU A 725 3.66 -21.18 1.50
N LYS A 726 4.54 -22.15 1.28
CA LYS A 726 5.01 -23.10 2.31
C LYS A 726 5.85 -22.44 3.39
N ARG A 727 6.38 -21.23 3.17
CA ARG A 727 7.02 -20.44 4.22
C ARG A 727 6.02 -19.94 5.25
N TYR A 728 4.83 -19.51 4.80
CA TYR A 728 3.85 -18.82 5.64
C TYR A 728 2.70 -19.71 6.11
N TYR A 729 2.48 -20.85 5.46
CA TYR A 729 1.45 -21.81 5.83
C TYR A 729 2.09 -23.17 6.16
N THR A 730 1.84 -23.66 7.37
CA THR A 730 2.47 -24.87 7.92
C THR A 730 1.77 -26.14 7.43
N ASP A 731 2.56 -27.14 7.02
CA ASP A 731 2.08 -28.49 6.65
C ASP A 731 0.99 -28.51 5.55
N VAL A 732 1.05 -27.56 4.63
CA VAL A 732 0.10 -27.45 3.51
C VAL A 732 0.61 -28.08 2.22
N ALA A 733 -0.32 -28.46 1.36
CA ALA A 733 -0.07 -28.86 -0.02
C ALA A 733 -0.70 -27.86 -0.99
N ILE A 734 -0.04 -27.64 -2.15
CA ILE A 734 -0.62 -26.88 -3.26
C ILE A 734 -1.15 -27.89 -4.26
N VAL A 735 -2.44 -27.86 -4.50
CA VAL A 735 -3.14 -28.89 -5.28
C VAL A 735 -4.14 -28.26 -6.24
N PRO A 736 -4.49 -28.93 -7.35
CA PRO A 736 -5.62 -28.51 -8.17
C PRO A 736 -6.91 -28.60 -7.38
N LEU A 737 -7.75 -27.58 -7.44
CA LEU A 737 -9.08 -27.53 -6.80
C LEU A 737 -9.95 -28.73 -7.23
N SER A 738 -9.83 -29.17 -8.48
CA SER A 738 -10.54 -30.35 -9.00
C SER A 738 -10.21 -31.64 -8.27
N SER A 739 -9.03 -31.76 -7.64
CA SER A 739 -8.65 -32.95 -6.87
C SER A 739 -9.34 -33.04 -5.50
N LEU A 740 -9.96 -31.94 -5.03
CA LEU A 740 -10.66 -31.87 -3.74
C LEU A 740 -12.16 -32.16 -3.89
N ALA A 741 -12.71 -32.08 -5.10
CA ALA A 741 -14.15 -32.25 -5.38
C ALA A 741 -14.64 -33.71 -5.36
N GLY A 742 -13.78 -34.68 -5.01
CA GLY A 742 -14.07 -36.13 -5.06
C GLY A 742 -13.68 -36.91 -3.81
N ARG A 743 -13.57 -36.26 -2.65
CA ARG A 743 -13.29 -36.91 -1.36
C ARG A 743 -14.37 -36.62 -0.33
#